data_AF-A0A383VLP4-F1
#
_entry.id   AF-A0A383VLP4-F1
#
_cell.length_a   1.000
_cell.length_b   1.000
_cell.length_c   1.000
_cell.angle_alpha   90.00
_cell.angle_beta   90.00
_cell.angle_gamma   90.00
#
_symmetry.space_group_name_H-M   'P 1'
#
loop_
_entity.id
_entity.type
_entity.pdbx_description
1 polymer ?
#
loop_
_entity_poly.entity_id
_entity_poly.type
_entity_poly.pdbx_seq_one_letter_code
_entity_poly.pdbx_strand_id
1 'polypeptide(L)'
;KPPTPQDGFIVVSFSNATLVFEIGEEVKETSSSGFLATVATLHTQLLEDGSLLQVHAGGLRHIRTDRRINEWRAPGRRAITRAATNSRQVVIALSGGELVYFEMDALGQLLELAKKDMDGDVACLDIAPVLPGALRCRFLAVGGYDNTVRMLSLEDGTQLRPVATQAVNAVPESLLMLHGHAAEEAGSGDAGLFLHVGLSNGVLQRTEVDRITGKLSDTRQRFLGTRAPRLTAVWVRGVRSLLALSSRPWLGYSDMGRWQFMPLSYEPLDHAASFASEQCPEGFVAVVKSTLRILSVENIGETFNQTVSRLRYTPRRLLVHNDLRLLLVGESDYQAVPLADNAELQKRLVDEDGEPVAGPEFSAELAAELDQYGAAVGAPGQWASCVRIVDPAELSTKAVLELDGSEAITSMALVRFEGPGVPEASLLLAVGTAEQMTYFPTSCTAGYIRLYKILDRGARLELLHKTQLEGIPGALVAFKGRLLAGVGPVLRLFELGRKKLLRKCEYRQLPQHVAALHTLGSRIYVGDVQESVHFFRYNKTDNKLYCFADDVHPRYITAMTPLDYDTVAAGDKFGNFVVLRLPADVSAQIEEDPTGGKLAAQMGKLGGAPHKLDNSIQFHVGDTITALARATMQPGGSEVLLYGTIMGGVGAFFPFQAKEDKDFFLHLEMHMRQEHPPLAGRDHLAFRSAYFPVREVVDGDLCGQFAALAPAKQQAVAAELDRSPGEVLKKLEEMRNKIL
;
A
#
# COMPACT_ATOMS: atom_id res chain seq x y z
N LYS A 1 32.98 -6.62 -19.73
CA LYS A 1 31.53 -6.54 -20.08
C LYS A 1 31.44 -5.83 -21.42
N PRO A 2 30.72 -6.35 -22.43
CA PRO A 2 30.38 -5.53 -23.58
C PRO A 2 29.60 -4.30 -23.09
N PRO A 3 29.75 -3.12 -23.72
CA PRO A 3 28.96 -1.95 -23.37
C PRO A 3 27.48 -2.28 -23.51
N THR A 4 26.67 -1.88 -22.54
CA THR A 4 25.21 -1.93 -22.63
C THR A 4 24.80 -1.15 -23.88
N PRO A 5 23.97 -1.70 -24.78
CA PRO A 5 23.51 -0.97 -25.95
C PRO A 5 22.80 0.31 -25.49
N GLN A 6 23.23 1.46 -26.01
CA GLN A 6 22.69 2.78 -25.69
C GLN A 6 21.69 3.18 -26.77
N ASP A 7 20.63 3.86 -26.36
CA ASP A 7 19.65 4.43 -27.29
C ASP A 7 20.22 5.68 -27.97
N GLY A 8 19.90 5.87 -29.26
CA GLY A 8 20.36 7.03 -30.03
C GLY A 8 19.35 8.19 -30.10
N PHE A 9 18.05 7.89 -30.03
CA PHE A 9 16.99 8.89 -30.17
C PHE A 9 15.84 8.70 -29.20
N ILE A 10 15.27 9.80 -28.71
CA ILE A 10 13.95 9.85 -28.05
C ILE A 10 12.97 10.51 -29.02
N VAL A 11 11.88 9.83 -29.35
CA VAL A 11 10.85 10.36 -30.25
C VAL A 11 9.59 10.68 -29.44
N VAL A 12 9.15 11.95 -29.48
CA VAL A 12 7.96 12.43 -28.77
C VAL A 12 6.91 12.85 -29.81
N SER A 13 5.79 12.14 -29.85
CA SER A 13 4.67 12.48 -30.73
C SER A 13 3.65 13.38 -30.04
N PHE A 14 3.28 14.46 -30.71
CA PHE A 14 2.14 15.31 -30.41
C PHE A 14 0.96 14.97 -31.34
N SER A 15 -0.16 15.66 -31.17
CA SER A 15 -1.37 15.44 -31.99
C SER A 15 -1.17 15.78 -33.48
N ASN A 16 -0.25 16.68 -33.81
CA ASN A 16 -0.01 17.16 -35.17
C ASN A 16 1.47 17.21 -35.57
N ALA A 17 2.39 16.78 -34.71
CA ALA A 17 3.82 16.89 -34.94
C ALA A 17 4.59 15.79 -34.21
N THR A 18 5.83 15.55 -34.61
CA THR A 18 6.77 14.66 -33.93
C THR A 18 8.07 15.41 -33.68
N LEU A 19 8.54 15.40 -32.44
CA LEU A 19 9.86 15.91 -32.07
C LEU A 19 10.81 14.74 -31.85
N VAL A 20 12.05 14.90 -32.29
CA VAL A 20 13.11 13.89 -32.12
C VAL A 20 14.25 14.53 -31.37
N PHE A 21 14.68 13.88 -30.30
CA PHE A 21 15.83 14.28 -29.51
C PHE A 21 16.95 13.25 -29.70
N GLU A 22 18.17 13.73 -29.95
CA GLU A 22 19.37 12.93 -30.01
C GLU A 22 19.96 12.79 -28.60
N ILE A 23 20.38 11.57 -28.26
CA ILE A 23 20.95 11.24 -26.96
C ILE A 23 22.48 11.31 -27.09
N GLY A 24 23.09 12.29 -26.42
CA GLY A 24 24.54 12.42 -26.25
C GLY A 24 24.88 12.78 -24.80
N GLU A 25 25.91 13.60 -24.58
CA GLU A 25 26.18 14.21 -23.26
C GLU A 25 25.00 15.06 -22.77
N GLU A 26 24.34 15.74 -23.71
CA GLU A 26 23.11 16.49 -23.49
C GLU A 26 22.04 16.02 -24.47
N VAL A 27 20.79 15.95 -24.02
CA VAL A 27 19.63 15.63 -24.88
C VAL A 27 19.25 16.87 -25.69
N LYS A 28 19.39 16.80 -27.02
CA LYS A 28 19.15 17.94 -27.93
C LYS A 28 18.15 17.60 -29.03
N GLU A 29 17.28 18.55 -29.36
CA GLU A 29 16.36 18.38 -30.48
C GLU A 29 17.15 18.32 -31.80
N THR A 30 16.80 17.36 -32.67
CA THR A 30 17.47 17.15 -33.95
C THR A 30 16.46 17.02 -35.10
N SER A 31 16.75 17.69 -36.21
CA SER A 31 15.97 17.58 -37.45
C SER A 31 16.61 16.65 -38.49
N SER A 32 17.83 16.15 -38.23
CA SER A 32 18.59 15.31 -39.17
C SER A 32 18.34 13.82 -39.04
N SER A 33 17.38 13.40 -38.22
CA SER A 33 17.06 12.00 -37.93
C SER A 33 16.35 11.27 -39.08
N GLY A 34 15.79 12.00 -40.06
CA GLY A 34 15.06 11.45 -41.21
C GLY A 34 13.57 11.17 -40.94
N PHE A 35 13.14 11.23 -39.67
CA PHE A 35 11.73 11.19 -39.28
C PHE A 35 10.96 12.38 -39.84
N LEU A 36 9.69 12.15 -40.19
CA LEU A 36 8.78 13.18 -40.64
C LEU A 36 8.21 13.91 -39.42
N ALA A 37 8.69 15.13 -39.16
CA ALA A 37 8.30 15.93 -38.00
C ALA A 37 6.90 16.58 -38.10
N THR A 38 6.35 16.70 -39.32
CA THR A 38 5.09 17.41 -39.60
C THR A 38 3.84 16.56 -39.38
N VAL A 39 3.98 15.32 -38.92
CA VAL A 39 2.87 14.40 -38.67
C VAL A 39 3.00 13.79 -37.28
N ALA A 40 1.86 13.33 -36.72
CA ALA A 40 1.86 12.50 -35.53
C ALA A 40 2.40 11.10 -35.86
N THR A 41 3.33 10.62 -35.03
CA THR A 41 3.91 9.28 -35.13
C THR A 41 3.15 8.32 -34.21
N LEU A 42 2.66 7.22 -34.78
CA LEU A 42 1.93 6.19 -34.05
C LEU A 42 2.87 5.17 -33.42
N HIS A 43 3.98 4.85 -34.09
CA HIS A 43 4.94 3.87 -33.63
C HIS A 43 6.30 4.08 -34.28
N THR A 44 7.37 3.70 -33.57
CA THR A 44 8.74 3.72 -34.07
C THR A 44 9.48 2.46 -33.67
N GLN A 45 10.35 1.95 -34.53
CA GLN A 45 11.09 0.72 -34.27
C GLN A 45 12.46 0.74 -34.94
N LEU A 46 13.46 0.19 -34.23
CA LEU A 46 14.75 -0.18 -34.81
C LEU A 46 14.65 -1.58 -35.41
N LEU A 47 14.91 -1.71 -36.71
CA LEU A 47 14.95 -2.99 -37.41
C LEU A 47 16.31 -3.67 -37.26
N GLU A 48 16.37 -4.97 -37.52
CA GLU A 48 17.56 -5.82 -37.32
C GLU A 48 18.78 -5.35 -38.12
N ASP A 49 18.59 -4.72 -39.30
CA ASP A 49 19.67 -4.17 -40.13
C ASP A 49 20.16 -2.77 -39.67
N GLY A 50 19.66 -2.27 -38.54
CA GLY A 50 19.97 -0.95 -37.98
C GLY A 50 19.18 0.19 -38.64
N SER A 51 18.25 -0.11 -39.55
CA SER A 51 17.35 0.90 -40.13
C SER A 51 16.23 1.29 -39.17
N LEU A 52 15.71 2.51 -39.35
CA LEU A 52 14.65 3.07 -38.51
C LEU A 52 13.31 3.00 -39.24
N LEU A 53 12.26 2.65 -38.53
CA LEU A 53 10.89 2.66 -39.02
C LEU A 53 10.07 3.71 -38.27
N GLN A 54 9.38 4.57 -39.03
CA GLN A 54 8.34 5.46 -38.53
C GLN A 54 6.99 5.05 -39.11
N VAL A 55 6.01 4.85 -38.24
CA VAL A 55 4.62 4.62 -38.63
C VAL A 55 3.79 5.86 -38.32
N HIS A 56 3.09 6.39 -39.31
CA HIS A 56 2.19 7.54 -39.15
C HIS A 56 0.87 7.26 -39.88
N ALA A 57 -0.16 8.09 -39.66
CA ALA A 57 -1.50 7.84 -40.21
C ALA A 57 -1.53 7.67 -41.75
N GLY A 58 -0.58 8.29 -42.47
CA GLY A 58 -0.52 8.24 -43.94
C GLY A 58 0.30 7.09 -44.52
N GLY A 59 1.06 6.34 -43.71
CA GLY A 59 1.95 5.31 -44.24
C GLY A 59 3.08 4.87 -43.32
N LEU A 60 3.99 4.08 -43.91
CA LEU A 60 5.24 3.64 -43.31
C LEU A 60 6.38 4.40 -43.95
N ARG A 61 7.29 4.92 -43.14
CA ARG A 61 8.52 5.57 -43.58
C ARG A 61 9.70 4.80 -43.03
N HIS A 62 10.41 4.11 -43.93
CA HIS A 62 11.55 3.27 -43.63
C HIS A 62 12.84 3.99 -44.01
N ILE A 63 13.65 4.30 -43.00
CA ILE A 63 14.87 5.11 -43.09
C ILE A 63 16.06 4.16 -42.99
N ARG A 64 16.72 3.89 -44.11
CA ARG A 64 17.89 3.00 -44.17
C ARG A 64 19.10 3.63 -43.49
N THR A 65 20.09 2.80 -43.15
CA THR A 65 21.35 3.22 -42.51
C THR A 65 22.15 4.22 -43.35
N ASP A 66 21.99 4.18 -44.68
CA ASP A 66 22.57 5.14 -45.63
C ASP A 66 21.69 6.39 -45.88
N ARG A 67 20.68 6.60 -45.03
CA ARG A 67 19.70 7.70 -45.06
C ARG A 67 18.77 7.70 -46.27
N ARG A 68 18.72 6.63 -47.08
CA ARG A 68 17.66 6.47 -48.09
C ARG A 68 16.33 6.21 -47.40
N ILE A 69 15.27 6.82 -47.94
CA ILE A 69 13.93 6.75 -47.37
C ILE A 69 13.01 6.03 -48.33
N ASN A 70 12.43 4.92 -47.88
CA ASN A 70 11.38 4.20 -48.58
C ASN A 70 10.04 4.52 -47.92
N GLU A 71 9.08 5.00 -48.69
CA GLU A 71 7.73 5.28 -48.21
C GLU A 71 6.74 4.25 -48.77
N TRP A 72 5.99 3.61 -47.88
CA TRP A 72 4.76 2.92 -48.24
C TRP A 72 3.58 3.81 -47.87
N ARG A 73 2.68 4.07 -48.81
CA ARG A 73 1.51 4.94 -48.60
C ARG A 73 0.27 4.10 -48.38
N ALA A 74 -0.54 4.48 -47.40
CA ALA A 74 -1.80 3.81 -47.14
C ALA A 74 -2.70 3.85 -48.40
N PRO A 75 -3.31 2.72 -48.80
CA PRO A 75 -4.10 2.64 -50.01
C PRO A 75 -5.41 3.46 -49.90
N GLY A 76 -5.70 4.25 -50.94
CA GLY A 76 -6.92 5.03 -51.04
C GLY A 76 -6.98 6.20 -50.05
N ARG A 77 -8.14 6.39 -49.41
CA ARG A 77 -8.35 7.41 -48.35
C ARG A 77 -8.30 6.80 -46.93
N ARG A 78 -7.76 5.58 -46.79
CA ARG A 78 -7.64 4.91 -45.50
C ARG A 78 -6.43 5.46 -44.74
N ALA A 79 -6.52 5.44 -43.41
CA ALA A 79 -5.42 5.85 -42.53
C ALA A 79 -5.02 4.68 -41.63
N ILE A 80 -3.74 4.61 -41.27
CA ILE A 80 -3.25 3.67 -40.26
C ILE A 80 -3.78 4.11 -38.89
N THR A 81 -4.41 3.20 -38.16
CA THR A 81 -4.98 3.46 -36.83
C THR A 81 -4.14 2.83 -35.72
N ARG A 82 -3.53 1.67 -35.98
CA ARG A 82 -2.68 0.93 -35.02
C ARG A 82 -1.52 0.26 -35.76
N ALA A 83 -0.43 0.03 -35.03
CA ALA A 83 0.73 -0.68 -35.52
C ALA A 83 1.35 -1.52 -34.40
N ALA A 84 1.90 -2.68 -34.76
CA ALA A 84 2.72 -3.52 -33.90
C ALA A 84 3.94 -3.98 -34.69
N THR A 85 5.12 -3.86 -34.10
CA THR A 85 6.37 -4.15 -34.79
C THR A 85 7.36 -4.86 -33.88
N ASN A 86 8.28 -5.60 -34.50
CA ASN A 86 9.49 -6.09 -33.86
C ASN A 86 10.69 -5.82 -34.78
N SER A 87 11.84 -6.44 -34.52
CA SER A 87 13.06 -6.23 -35.30
C SER A 87 12.96 -6.60 -36.78
N ARG A 88 11.98 -7.41 -37.20
CA ARG A 88 11.85 -7.91 -38.58
C ARG A 88 10.45 -7.86 -39.19
N GLN A 89 9.42 -7.69 -38.37
CA GLN A 89 8.02 -7.80 -38.77
C GLN A 89 7.27 -6.52 -38.40
N VAL A 90 6.38 -6.11 -39.29
CA VAL A 90 5.55 -4.92 -39.13
C VAL A 90 4.12 -5.31 -39.48
N VAL A 91 3.20 -5.09 -38.55
CA VAL A 91 1.76 -5.26 -38.78
C VAL A 91 1.08 -3.93 -38.53
N ILE A 92 0.23 -3.52 -39.45
CA ILE A 92 -0.60 -2.32 -39.30
C ILE A 92 -2.08 -2.66 -39.46
N ALA A 93 -2.92 -1.92 -38.74
CA ALA A 93 -4.35 -1.88 -38.98
C ALA A 93 -4.72 -0.55 -39.66
N LEU A 94 -5.52 -0.65 -40.72
CA LEU A 94 -6.10 0.49 -41.41
C LEU A 94 -7.51 0.78 -40.86
N SER A 95 -7.98 2.00 -41.06
CA SER A 95 -9.37 2.40 -40.83
C SER A 95 -10.31 1.48 -41.61
N GLY A 96 -11.27 0.85 -40.94
CA GLY A 96 -12.17 -0.16 -41.52
C GLY A 96 -11.78 -1.61 -41.22
N GLY A 97 -10.76 -1.86 -40.39
CA GLY A 97 -10.44 -3.20 -39.88
C GLY A 97 -9.53 -4.05 -40.76
N GLU A 98 -8.94 -3.51 -41.83
CA GLU A 98 -7.99 -4.26 -42.67
C GLU A 98 -6.60 -4.31 -42.02
N LEU A 99 -6.08 -5.51 -41.82
CA LEU A 99 -4.71 -5.77 -41.38
C LEU A 99 -3.80 -5.95 -42.60
N VAL A 100 -2.61 -5.33 -42.55
CA VAL A 100 -1.55 -5.52 -43.54
C VAL A 100 -0.28 -5.96 -42.82
N TYR A 101 0.30 -7.06 -43.28
CA TYR A 101 1.52 -7.66 -42.72
C TYR A 101 2.71 -7.46 -43.66
N PHE A 102 3.80 -6.94 -43.10
CA PHE A 102 5.09 -6.80 -43.76
C PHE A 102 6.19 -7.56 -43.02
N GLU A 103 7.13 -8.09 -43.78
CA GLU A 103 8.32 -8.76 -43.25
C GLU A 103 9.57 -8.23 -43.95
N MET A 104 10.64 -8.10 -43.19
CA MET A 104 11.94 -7.67 -43.69
C MET A 104 12.67 -8.84 -44.36
N ASP A 105 13.00 -8.65 -45.64
CA ASP A 105 13.76 -9.63 -46.42
C ASP A 105 15.27 -9.62 -46.07
N ALA A 106 16.03 -10.51 -46.71
CA ALA A 106 17.48 -10.60 -46.52
C ALA A 106 18.26 -9.37 -47.04
N LEU A 107 17.64 -8.53 -47.88
CA LEU A 107 18.21 -7.28 -48.39
C LEU A 107 17.82 -6.07 -47.52
N GLY A 108 17.08 -6.29 -46.43
CA GLY A 108 16.56 -5.28 -45.53
C GLY A 108 15.44 -4.42 -46.13
N GLN A 109 14.68 -4.95 -47.09
CA GLN A 109 13.47 -4.30 -47.62
C GLN A 109 12.23 -4.85 -46.92
N LEU A 110 11.24 -3.99 -46.65
CA LEU A 110 9.95 -4.39 -46.10
C LEU A 110 9.02 -4.83 -47.24
N LEU A 111 8.68 -6.11 -47.26
CA LEU A 111 7.78 -6.71 -48.24
C LEU A 111 6.38 -6.90 -47.67
N GLU A 112 5.35 -6.48 -48.41
CA GLU A 112 3.95 -6.75 -48.08
C GLU A 112 3.63 -8.23 -48.39
N LEU A 113 3.33 -9.02 -47.35
CA LEU A 113 3.14 -10.47 -47.48
C LEU A 113 1.67 -10.90 -47.44
N ALA A 114 0.85 -10.27 -46.62
CA ALA A 114 -0.55 -10.68 -46.43
C ALA A 114 -1.46 -9.52 -46.05
N LYS A 115 -2.73 -9.64 -46.43
CA LYS A 115 -3.83 -8.75 -46.02
C LYS A 115 -4.99 -9.58 -45.48
N LYS A 116 -5.70 -9.02 -44.50
CA LYS A 116 -6.90 -9.64 -43.94
C LYS A 116 -7.86 -8.59 -43.41
N ASP A 117 -9.11 -8.65 -43.86
CA ASP A 117 -10.20 -7.89 -43.26
C ASP A 117 -10.65 -8.55 -41.95
N MET A 118 -10.75 -7.74 -40.90
CA MET A 118 -11.30 -8.14 -39.60
C MET A 118 -12.80 -7.84 -39.53
N ASP A 119 -13.50 -8.52 -38.63
CA ASP A 119 -14.94 -8.31 -38.37
C ASP A 119 -15.19 -7.02 -37.56
N GLY A 120 -14.63 -5.89 -38.00
CA GLY A 120 -14.72 -4.58 -37.35
C GLY A 120 -13.36 -3.91 -37.15
N ASP A 121 -13.40 -2.70 -36.57
CA ASP A 121 -12.19 -1.93 -36.30
C ASP A 121 -11.31 -2.60 -35.22
N VAL A 122 -10.00 -2.42 -35.37
CA VAL A 122 -9.00 -2.95 -34.45
C VAL A 122 -8.70 -1.93 -33.35
N ALA A 123 -8.84 -2.34 -32.10
CA ALA A 123 -8.61 -1.49 -30.93
C ALA A 123 -7.12 -1.44 -30.55
N CYS A 124 -6.41 -2.57 -30.63
CA CYS A 124 -4.98 -2.65 -30.32
C CYS A 124 -4.33 -3.88 -30.97
N LEU A 125 -3.00 -3.83 -31.13
CA LEU A 125 -2.18 -4.87 -31.74
C LEU A 125 -0.91 -5.06 -30.91
N ASP A 126 -0.38 -6.27 -30.87
CA ASP A 126 0.99 -6.51 -30.39
C ASP A 126 1.66 -7.72 -31.05
N ILE A 127 2.98 -7.65 -31.19
CA ILE A 127 3.83 -8.73 -31.69
C ILE A 127 5.06 -8.87 -30.78
N ALA A 128 5.37 -10.11 -30.38
CA ALA A 128 6.51 -10.37 -29.52
C ALA A 128 7.84 -10.17 -30.28
N PRO A 129 8.94 -9.88 -29.58
CA PRO A 129 10.27 -9.87 -30.20
C PRO A 129 10.62 -11.24 -30.82
N VAL A 130 11.42 -11.21 -31.88
CA VAL A 130 11.94 -12.42 -32.52
C VAL A 130 12.99 -13.05 -31.60
N LEU A 131 12.85 -14.34 -31.33
CA LEU A 131 13.79 -15.09 -30.50
C LEU A 131 15.12 -15.32 -31.23
N PRO A 132 16.26 -15.43 -30.51
CA PRO A 132 17.54 -15.77 -31.12
C PRO A 132 17.45 -17.07 -31.93
N GLY A 133 17.89 -17.02 -33.19
CA GLY A 133 17.85 -18.17 -34.12
C GLY A 133 16.51 -18.36 -34.85
N ALA A 134 15.45 -17.62 -34.48
CA ALA A 134 14.22 -17.57 -35.26
C ALA A 134 14.27 -16.44 -36.29
N LEU A 135 13.61 -16.62 -37.44
CA LEU A 135 13.47 -15.56 -38.45
C LEU A 135 12.28 -14.64 -38.17
N ARG A 136 11.31 -15.11 -37.37
CA ARG A 136 10.06 -14.38 -37.11
C ARG A 136 9.39 -14.84 -35.82
N CYS A 137 8.54 -13.98 -35.28
CA CYS A 137 7.53 -14.36 -34.31
C CYS A 137 6.36 -15.06 -35.03
N ARG A 138 5.83 -16.13 -34.41
CA ARG A 138 4.77 -16.97 -34.97
C ARG A 138 3.37 -16.39 -34.83
N PHE A 139 3.15 -15.52 -33.85
CA PHE A 139 1.81 -15.09 -33.48
C PHE A 139 1.69 -13.57 -33.41
N LEU A 140 0.53 -13.08 -33.82
CA LEU A 140 0.07 -11.70 -33.70
C LEU A 140 -1.14 -11.68 -32.77
N ALA A 141 -1.14 -10.81 -31.77
CA ALA A 141 -2.31 -10.57 -30.93
C ALA A 141 -3.10 -9.37 -31.44
N VAL A 142 -4.42 -9.52 -31.59
CA VAL A 142 -5.33 -8.49 -32.10
C VAL A 142 -6.50 -8.30 -31.15
N GLY A 143 -6.68 -7.08 -30.64
CA GLY A 143 -7.82 -6.70 -29.80
C GLY A 143 -8.88 -5.99 -30.65
N GLY A 144 -10.12 -6.45 -30.56
CA GLY A 144 -11.27 -5.85 -31.26
C GLY A 144 -12.19 -5.04 -30.35
N TYR A 145 -12.95 -4.11 -30.94
CA TYR A 145 -14.02 -3.39 -30.24
C TYR A 145 -15.24 -4.28 -29.89
N ASP A 146 -15.26 -5.52 -30.38
CA ASP A 146 -16.25 -6.55 -30.06
C ASP A 146 -15.96 -7.31 -28.75
N ASN A 147 -15.08 -6.76 -27.89
CA ASN A 147 -14.62 -7.38 -26.65
C ASN A 147 -13.97 -8.75 -26.87
N THR A 148 -13.19 -8.90 -27.95
CA THR A 148 -12.42 -10.12 -28.21
C THR A 148 -10.93 -9.84 -28.38
N VAL A 149 -10.13 -10.82 -28.00
CA VAL A 149 -8.70 -10.89 -28.32
C VAL A 149 -8.48 -12.12 -29.19
N ARG A 150 -7.88 -11.92 -30.36
CA ARG A 150 -7.65 -12.95 -31.38
C ARG A 150 -6.15 -13.15 -31.57
N MET A 151 -5.70 -14.40 -31.54
CA MET A 151 -4.34 -14.77 -31.93
C MET A 151 -4.35 -15.19 -33.40
N LEU A 152 -3.52 -14.56 -34.22
CA LEU A 152 -3.35 -14.89 -35.64
C LEU A 152 -1.95 -15.49 -35.88
N SER A 153 -1.85 -16.46 -36.79
CA SER A 153 -0.56 -17.01 -37.22
C SER A 153 0.16 -16.06 -38.17
N LEU A 154 1.48 -15.98 -38.06
CA LEU A 154 2.39 -15.29 -38.99
C LEU A 154 3.33 -16.27 -39.71
N GLU A 155 3.10 -17.57 -39.56
CA GLU A 155 3.87 -18.60 -40.26
C GLU A 155 3.56 -18.65 -41.75
N ASP A 156 4.54 -19.11 -42.52
CA ASP A 156 4.39 -19.26 -43.97
C ASP A 156 3.23 -20.20 -44.33
N GLY A 157 2.38 -19.77 -45.25
CA GLY A 157 1.20 -20.50 -45.71
C GLY A 157 -0.04 -20.34 -44.83
N THR A 158 0.10 -19.82 -43.61
CA THR A 158 -1.02 -19.56 -42.69
C THR A 158 -1.07 -18.11 -42.19
N GLN A 159 -0.42 -17.19 -42.89
CA GLN A 159 -0.34 -15.78 -42.50
C GLN A 159 -1.75 -15.18 -42.27
N LEU A 160 -1.89 -14.50 -41.13
CA LEU A 160 -3.09 -13.86 -40.62
C LEU A 160 -4.28 -14.81 -40.35
N ARG A 161 -4.12 -16.13 -40.41
CA ARG A 161 -5.20 -17.07 -40.06
C ARG A 161 -5.45 -17.08 -38.55
N PRO A 162 -6.71 -17.07 -38.09
CA PRO A 162 -7.02 -17.10 -36.67
C PRO A 162 -6.69 -18.46 -36.07
N VAL A 163 -5.99 -18.45 -34.94
CA VAL A 163 -5.52 -19.63 -34.21
C VAL A 163 -6.31 -19.80 -32.91
N ALA A 164 -6.54 -18.71 -32.18
CA ALA A 164 -7.33 -18.69 -30.97
C ALA A 164 -8.15 -17.40 -30.88
N THR A 165 -9.27 -17.44 -30.16
CA THR A 165 -10.10 -16.27 -29.85
C THR A 165 -10.57 -16.38 -28.41
N GLN A 166 -10.38 -15.31 -27.65
CA GLN A 166 -10.79 -15.20 -26.25
C GLN A 166 -11.74 -14.00 -26.11
N ALA A 167 -12.91 -14.22 -25.53
CA ALA A 167 -13.78 -13.14 -25.11
C ALA A 167 -13.21 -12.49 -23.84
N VAL A 168 -13.26 -11.16 -23.78
CA VAL A 168 -12.86 -10.36 -22.62
C VAL A 168 -14.05 -9.56 -22.10
N ASN A 169 -13.97 -9.07 -20.87
CA ASN A 169 -15.11 -8.43 -20.20
C ASN A 169 -15.29 -6.94 -20.54
N ALA A 170 -14.36 -6.34 -21.30
CA ALA A 170 -14.43 -4.98 -21.79
C ALA A 170 -13.50 -4.83 -23.01
N VAL A 171 -13.58 -3.69 -23.72
CA VAL A 171 -12.76 -3.45 -24.92
C VAL A 171 -11.27 -3.44 -24.54
N PRO A 172 -10.40 -4.20 -25.22
CA PRO A 172 -8.94 -4.11 -25.08
C PRO A 172 -8.42 -2.74 -25.52
N GLU A 173 -7.70 -2.03 -24.65
CA GLU A 173 -7.01 -0.77 -24.96
C GLU A 173 -5.57 -1.03 -25.42
N SER A 174 -4.90 -2.03 -24.83
CA SER A 174 -3.52 -2.37 -25.20
C SER A 174 -3.20 -3.84 -24.97
N LEU A 175 -2.19 -4.34 -25.69
CA LEU A 175 -1.71 -5.72 -25.65
C LEU A 175 -0.19 -5.71 -25.46
N LEU A 176 0.34 -6.72 -24.77
CA LEU A 176 1.78 -6.96 -24.71
C LEU A 176 2.09 -8.45 -24.52
N MET A 177 2.84 -9.02 -25.45
CA MET A 177 3.38 -10.37 -25.38
C MET A 177 4.80 -10.35 -24.81
N LEU A 178 5.01 -11.13 -23.76
CA LEU A 178 6.31 -11.31 -23.12
C LEU A 178 6.65 -12.78 -23.00
N HIS A 179 7.90 -13.11 -23.25
CA HIS A 179 8.45 -14.41 -22.87
C HIS A 179 8.74 -14.38 -21.36
N GLY A 180 8.21 -15.33 -20.61
CA GLY A 180 8.50 -15.49 -19.19
C GLY A 180 9.91 -16.03 -19.00
N HIS A 181 10.53 -15.73 -17.86
CA HIS A 181 11.79 -16.36 -17.51
C HIS A 181 11.54 -17.74 -16.89
N ALA A 182 12.15 -18.77 -17.46
CA ALA A 182 12.29 -20.04 -16.77
C ALA A 182 13.17 -19.79 -15.53
N ALA A 183 12.73 -20.28 -14.37
CA ALA A 183 13.64 -20.47 -13.25
C ALA A 183 14.74 -21.42 -13.75
N GLU A 184 16.01 -21.04 -13.63
CA GLU A 184 17.16 -21.85 -14.09
C GLU A 184 17.18 -23.27 -13.48
N GLU A 185 16.36 -23.54 -12.47
CA GLU A 185 16.23 -24.82 -11.77
C GLU A 185 15.15 -25.77 -12.34
N ALA A 186 14.26 -25.30 -13.22
CA ALA A 186 13.29 -26.15 -13.89
C ALA A 186 13.84 -26.54 -15.27
N GLY A 187 14.38 -27.75 -15.40
CA GLY A 187 15.01 -28.31 -16.62
C GLY A 187 14.15 -28.36 -17.91
N SER A 188 13.06 -27.60 -18.01
CA SER A 188 12.40 -27.27 -19.28
C SER A 188 13.03 -26.00 -19.85
N GLY A 189 13.94 -26.15 -20.81
CA GLY A 189 14.63 -25.04 -21.49
C GLY A 189 13.74 -24.15 -22.37
N ASP A 190 12.44 -24.05 -22.11
CA ASP A 190 11.50 -23.25 -22.89
C ASP A 190 10.76 -22.23 -22.00
N ALA A 191 11.18 -20.97 -22.09
CA ALA A 191 10.51 -19.81 -21.53
C ALA A 191 9.04 -19.74 -22.01
N GLY A 192 8.05 -19.78 -21.12
CA GLY A 192 6.62 -19.66 -21.51
C GLY A 192 6.31 -18.33 -22.21
N LEU A 193 5.30 -18.27 -23.08
CA LEU A 193 4.84 -17.00 -23.69
C LEU A 193 3.58 -16.53 -22.96
N PHE A 194 3.53 -15.25 -22.59
CA PHE A 194 2.39 -14.67 -21.88
C PHE A 194 1.85 -13.45 -22.63
N LEU A 195 0.54 -13.44 -22.83
CA LEU A 195 -0.22 -12.32 -23.38
C LEU A 195 -0.81 -11.50 -22.25
N HIS A 196 -0.46 -10.22 -22.21
CA HIS A 196 -1.03 -9.24 -21.30
C HIS A 196 -2.03 -8.37 -22.06
N VAL A 197 -3.19 -8.14 -21.47
CA VAL A 197 -4.30 -7.40 -22.07
C VAL A 197 -4.76 -6.32 -21.09
N GLY A 198 -4.57 -5.06 -21.45
CA GLY A 198 -5.12 -3.91 -20.72
C GLY A 198 -6.52 -3.60 -21.21
N LEU A 199 -7.51 -3.69 -20.33
CA LEU A 199 -8.92 -3.50 -20.66
C LEU A 199 -9.40 -2.08 -20.30
N SER A 200 -10.35 -1.57 -21.08
CA SER A 200 -10.92 -0.22 -20.93
C SER A 200 -11.54 0.05 -19.55
N ASN A 201 -11.93 -0.98 -18.82
CA ASN A 201 -12.47 -0.91 -17.46
C ASN A 201 -11.40 -0.85 -16.35
N GLY A 202 -10.11 -0.79 -16.70
CA GLY A 202 -9.04 -0.73 -15.68
C GLY A 202 -8.41 -2.07 -15.30
N VAL A 203 -8.90 -3.18 -15.87
CA VAL A 203 -8.41 -4.52 -15.56
C VAL A 203 -7.24 -4.88 -16.47
N LEU A 204 -6.16 -5.39 -15.88
CA LEU A 204 -5.10 -6.11 -16.57
C LEU A 204 -5.41 -7.60 -16.51
N GLN A 205 -5.36 -8.24 -17.68
CA GLN A 205 -5.44 -9.68 -17.79
C GLN A 205 -4.10 -10.23 -18.28
N ARG A 206 -3.63 -11.32 -17.67
CA ARG A 206 -2.46 -12.10 -18.10
C ARG A 206 -2.92 -13.51 -18.47
N THR A 207 -2.60 -13.95 -19.67
CA THR A 207 -2.99 -15.25 -20.22
C THR A 207 -1.74 -15.97 -20.71
N GLU A 208 -1.60 -17.25 -20.42
CA GLU A 208 -0.53 -18.08 -20.98
C GLU A 208 -0.85 -18.43 -22.45
N VAL A 209 0.18 -18.41 -23.29
CA VAL A 209 0.10 -18.71 -24.72
C VAL A 209 0.97 -19.92 -25.02
N ASP A 210 0.36 -20.97 -25.57
CA ASP A 210 1.09 -22.12 -26.08
C ASP A 210 1.95 -21.71 -27.29
N ARG A 211 3.26 -21.96 -27.21
CA ARG A 211 4.25 -21.54 -28.23
C ARG A 211 4.15 -22.29 -29.55
N ILE A 212 3.44 -23.41 -29.57
CA ILE A 212 3.23 -24.25 -30.75
C ILE A 212 1.83 -24.00 -31.29
N THR A 213 0.82 -24.09 -30.43
CA THR A 213 -0.59 -24.08 -30.86
C THR A 213 -1.24 -22.71 -30.80
N GLY A 214 -0.65 -21.72 -30.14
CA GLY A 214 -1.23 -20.38 -29.95
C GLY A 214 -2.49 -20.36 -29.08
N LYS A 215 -2.83 -21.48 -28.44
CA LYS A 215 -3.98 -21.58 -27.52
C LYS A 215 -3.71 -20.75 -26.26
N LEU A 216 -4.80 -20.20 -25.73
CA LEU A 216 -4.81 -19.32 -24.58
C LEU A 216 -5.31 -20.07 -23.34
N SER A 217 -4.54 -20.07 -22.26
CA SER A 217 -4.82 -20.78 -20.99
C SER A 217 -4.39 -19.97 -19.76
N ASP A 218 -4.65 -20.49 -18.55
CA ASP A 218 -4.39 -19.86 -17.23
C ASP A 218 -4.53 -18.32 -17.21
N THR A 219 -5.75 -17.85 -17.44
CA THR A 219 -6.05 -16.42 -17.36
C THR A 219 -6.08 -15.96 -15.91
N ARG A 220 -5.34 -14.89 -15.61
CA ARG A 220 -5.32 -14.16 -14.33
C ARG A 220 -5.71 -12.71 -14.57
N GLN A 221 -6.44 -12.10 -13.63
CA GLN A 221 -6.91 -10.72 -13.76
C GLN A 221 -6.57 -9.91 -12.51
N ARG A 222 -6.27 -8.63 -12.70
CA ARG A 222 -6.07 -7.66 -11.62
C ARG A 222 -6.58 -6.29 -12.02
N PHE A 223 -7.34 -5.64 -11.14
CA PHE A 223 -7.75 -4.25 -11.34
C PHE A 223 -6.58 -3.33 -11.00
N LEU A 224 -6.19 -2.46 -11.94
CA LEU A 224 -5.03 -1.56 -11.78
C LEU A 224 -5.42 -0.12 -11.44
N GLY A 225 -6.65 0.27 -11.77
CA GLY A 225 -7.08 1.65 -11.65
C GLY A 225 -8.25 2.01 -12.53
N THR A 226 -8.75 3.23 -12.40
CA THR A 226 -9.91 3.72 -13.16
C THR A 226 -9.62 4.08 -14.62
N ARG A 227 -8.34 4.13 -15.01
CA ARG A 227 -7.91 4.38 -16.39
C ARG A 227 -7.60 3.05 -17.09
N ALA A 228 -7.92 2.97 -18.38
CA ALA A 228 -7.54 1.82 -19.21
C ALA A 228 -6.02 1.58 -19.17
N PRO A 229 -5.53 0.38 -18.80
CA PRO A 229 -4.11 0.12 -18.71
C PRO A 229 -3.44 0.19 -20.09
N ARG A 230 -2.37 0.98 -20.21
CA ARG A 230 -1.47 1.01 -21.35
C ARG A 230 -0.22 0.21 -21.04
N LEU A 231 0.05 -0.81 -21.86
CA LEU A 231 1.15 -1.74 -21.64
C LEU A 231 2.35 -1.40 -22.51
N THR A 232 3.52 -1.37 -21.90
CA THR A 232 4.81 -1.13 -22.57
C THR A 232 5.84 -2.13 -22.06
N ALA A 233 6.71 -2.61 -22.96
CA ALA A 233 7.87 -3.39 -22.55
C ALA A 233 8.98 -2.47 -22.04
N VAL A 234 9.56 -2.83 -20.89
CA VAL A 234 10.72 -2.15 -20.29
C VAL A 234 11.79 -3.18 -19.91
N TRP A 235 13.03 -2.76 -19.77
CA TRP A 235 14.10 -3.61 -19.25
C TRP A 235 14.21 -3.43 -17.73
N VAL A 236 14.28 -4.54 -17.01
CA VAL A 236 14.46 -4.59 -15.55
C VAL A 236 15.49 -5.68 -15.24
N ARG A 237 16.65 -5.34 -14.69
CA ARG A 237 17.80 -6.22 -14.44
C ARG A 237 18.17 -7.07 -15.68
N GLY A 238 18.18 -6.45 -16.85
CA GLY A 238 18.47 -7.13 -18.13
C GLY A 238 17.36 -8.07 -18.62
N VAL A 239 16.19 -8.07 -17.98
CA VAL A 239 15.03 -8.88 -18.36
C VAL A 239 13.93 -8.00 -18.93
N ARG A 240 13.40 -8.38 -20.10
CA ARG A 240 12.25 -7.71 -20.71
C ARG A 240 10.99 -7.96 -19.86
N SER A 241 10.49 -6.88 -19.29
CA SER A 241 9.46 -6.81 -18.26
C SER A 241 8.29 -5.95 -18.73
N LEU A 242 7.22 -5.88 -17.93
CA LEU A 242 5.99 -5.14 -18.23
C LEU A 242 5.94 -3.85 -17.41
N LEU A 243 5.67 -2.72 -18.05
CA LEU A 243 5.19 -1.50 -17.41
C LEU A 243 3.74 -1.26 -17.85
N ALA A 244 2.81 -1.20 -16.89
CA ALA A 244 1.40 -0.94 -17.13
C ALA A 244 1.01 0.41 -16.53
N LEU A 245 0.52 1.33 -17.38
CA LEU A 245 0.15 2.68 -17.00
C LEU A 245 -1.38 2.80 -16.87
N SER A 246 -1.87 3.09 -15.66
CA SER A 246 -3.30 3.33 -15.37
C SER A 246 -3.45 4.56 -14.47
N SER A 247 -4.25 4.51 -13.40
CA SER A 247 -4.29 5.57 -12.37
C SER A 247 -3.02 5.60 -11.52
N ARG A 248 -2.20 4.55 -11.58
CA ARG A 248 -0.80 4.51 -11.11
C ARG A 248 0.00 3.69 -12.11
N PRO A 249 1.32 3.93 -12.24
CA PRO A 249 2.20 3.03 -12.97
C PRO A 249 2.43 1.73 -12.18
N TRP A 250 2.42 0.59 -12.87
CA TRP A 250 2.65 -0.74 -12.30
C TRP A 250 3.78 -1.43 -13.05
N LEU A 251 4.72 -2.02 -12.32
CA LEU A 251 5.85 -2.76 -12.86
C LEU A 251 5.67 -4.27 -12.62
N GLY A 252 5.70 -5.03 -13.71
CA GLY A 252 5.69 -6.48 -13.74
C GLY A 252 7.06 -7.02 -14.12
N TYR A 253 7.74 -7.70 -13.22
CA TYR A 253 9.09 -8.23 -13.43
C TYR A 253 9.24 -9.62 -12.80
N SER A 254 10.26 -10.35 -13.23
CA SER A 254 10.63 -11.62 -12.61
C SER A 254 11.81 -11.42 -11.66
N ASP A 255 11.67 -11.85 -10.40
CA ASP A 255 12.72 -11.78 -9.39
C ASP A 255 12.87 -13.15 -8.73
N MET A 256 14.09 -13.71 -8.77
CA MET A 256 14.39 -15.05 -8.27
C MET A 256 13.40 -16.13 -8.78
N GLY A 257 13.05 -16.07 -10.07
CA GLY A 257 12.11 -16.99 -10.71
C GLY A 257 10.63 -16.75 -10.38
N ARG A 258 10.29 -15.69 -9.64
CA ARG A 258 8.92 -15.34 -9.29
C ARG A 258 8.47 -14.08 -10.03
N TRP A 259 7.33 -14.17 -10.70
CA TRP A 259 6.67 -13.01 -11.27
C TRP A 259 6.09 -12.13 -10.17
N GLN A 260 6.54 -10.88 -10.10
CA GLN A 260 6.02 -9.85 -9.21
C GLN A 260 5.33 -8.78 -10.05
N PHE A 261 4.22 -8.25 -9.54
CA PHE A 261 3.49 -7.17 -10.18
C PHE A 261 3.12 -6.13 -9.12
N MET A 262 3.79 -4.98 -9.16
CA MET A 262 3.78 -4.01 -8.07
C MET A 262 3.52 -2.60 -8.57
N PRO A 263 2.75 -1.77 -7.84
CA PRO A 263 2.60 -0.37 -8.19
C PRO A 263 3.90 0.37 -7.87
N LEU A 264 4.29 1.32 -8.71
CA LEU A 264 5.36 2.25 -8.39
C LEU A 264 4.78 3.41 -7.58
N SER A 265 5.50 3.86 -6.54
CA SER A 265 5.14 5.05 -5.77
C SER A 265 5.48 6.32 -6.56
N TYR A 266 4.71 6.56 -7.61
CA TYR A 266 4.87 7.71 -8.47
C TYR A 266 3.51 8.23 -8.95
N GLU A 267 3.48 9.48 -9.42
CA GLU A 267 2.28 10.04 -10.02
C GLU A 267 1.92 9.30 -11.33
N PRO A 268 0.66 9.37 -11.80
CA PRO A 268 0.24 8.71 -13.02
C PRO A 268 1.07 9.17 -14.22
N LEU A 269 1.59 8.22 -15.01
CA LEU A 269 2.31 8.49 -16.26
C LEU A 269 1.35 8.32 -17.45
N ASP A 270 1.47 9.17 -18.46
CA ASP A 270 0.60 9.12 -19.64
C ASP A 270 1.14 8.17 -20.72
N HIS A 271 2.47 8.19 -20.92
CA HIS A 271 3.21 7.30 -21.81
C HIS A 271 4.58 7.00 -21.23
N ALA A 272 5.14 5.84 -21.58
CA ALA A 272 6.50 5.47 -21.25
C ALA A 272 7.12 4.61 -22.36
N ALA A 273 8.45 4.64 -22.45
CA ALA A 273 9.26 3.78 -23.29
C ALA A 273 10.56 3.44 -22.56
N SER A 274 11.11 2.25 -22.81
CA SER A 274 12.41 1.88 -22.25
C SER A 274 13.50 2.85 -22.67
N PHE A 275 14.48 3.05 -21.79
CA PHE A 275 15.59 3.98 -22.00
C PHE A 275 16.90 3.41 -21.48
N ALA A 276 17.95 3.55 -22.27
CA ALA A 276 19.32 3.25 -21.89
C ALA A 276 20.29 4.32 -22.40
N SER A 277 21.12 4.83 -21.50
CA SER A 277 22.18 5.82 -21.78
C SER A 277 23.37 5.57 -20.86
N GLU A 278 24.46 6.32 -21.03
CA GLU A 278 25.61 6.24 -20.12
C GLU A 278 25.26 6.65 -18.68
N GLN A 279 24.43 7.70 -18.52
CA GLN A 279 24.02 8.22 -17.21
C GLN A 279 22.92 7.35 -16.56
N CYS A 280 22.08 6.73 -17.37
CA CYS A 280 21.00 5.83 -16.92
C CYS A 280 21.08 4.53 -17.74
N PRO A 281 21.87 3.54 -17.29
CA PRO A 281 22.08 2.30 -18.03
C PRO A 281 20.79 1.49 -18.25
N GLU A 282 19.84 1.61 -17.32
CA GLU A 282 18.55 0.94 -17.40
C GLU A 282 17.48 1.81 -16.73
N GLY A 283 16.53 2.29 -17.52
CA GLY A 283 15.41 3.09 -17.06
C GLY A 283 14.30 3.18 -18.10
N PHE A 284 13.45 4.19 -17.95
CA PHE A 284 12.44 4.52 -18.94
C PHE A 284 12.22 6.03 -19.02
N VAL A 285 11.94 6.50 -20.24
CA VAL A 285 11.46 7.85 -20.46
C VAL A 285 9.95 7.84 -20.37
N ALA A 286 9.39 8.77 -19.60
CA ALA A 286 7.97 8.92 -19.40
C ALA A 286 7.50 10.35 -19.69
N VAL A 287 6.27 10.46 -20.21
CA VAL A 287 5.57 11.73 -20.35
C VAL A 287 4.54 11.84 -19.24
N VAL A 288 4.58 12.96 -18.52
CA VAL A 288 3.63 13.32 -17.47
C VAL A 288 3.09 14.70 -17.78
N LYS A 289 1.84 14.77 -18.23
CA LYS A 289 1.18 16.00 -18.68
C LYS A 289 2.01 16.71 -19.75
N SER A 290 2.65 17.82 -19.40
CA SER A 290 3.49 18.64 -20.27
C SER A 290 4.98 18.49 -20.01
N THR A 291 5.40 17.47 -19.25
CA THR A 291 6.79 17.25 -18.85
C THR A 291 7.30 15.90 -19.34
N LEU A 292 8.54 15.88 -19.83
CA LEU A 292 9.30 14.67 -20.14
C LEU A 292 10.20 14.34 -18.95
N ARG A 293 10.20 13.10 -18.49
CA ARG A 293 10.99 12.64 -17.34
C ARG A 293 11.76 11.39 -17.71
N ILE A 294 13.02 11.32 -17.28
CA ILE A 294 13.84 10.10 -17.33
C ILE A 294 13.82 9.51 -15.92
N LEU A 295 13.40 8.25 -15.81
CA LEU A 295 13.19 7.57 -14.53
C LEU A 295 13.98 6.26 -14.52
N SER A 296 14.59 5.94 -13.37
CA SER A 296 15.20 4.64 -13.09
C SER A 296 14.53 4.01 -11.86
N VAL A 297 14.53 2.67 -11.80
CA VAL A 297 14.03 1.93 -10.64
C VAL A 297 15.20 1.18 -10.02
N GLU A 298 15.74 1.71 -8.92
CA GLU A 298 16.95 1.18 -8.29
C GLU A 298 16.63 0.02 -7.34
N ASN A 299 15.73 0.25 -6.37
CA ASN A 299 15.40 -0.72 -5.31
C ASN A 299 14.25 -1.65 -5.72
N ILE A 300 14.52 -2.53 -6.69
CA ILE A 300 13.59 -3.58 -7.10
C ILE A 300 13.48 -4.63 -5.99
N GLY A 301 12.27 -4.84 -5.47
CA GLY A 301 11.97 -5.81 -4.40
C GLY A 301 11.50 -5.16 -3.09
N GLU A 302 11.78 -3.87 -2.88
CA GLU A 302 11.20 -3.10 -1.77
C GLU A 302 9.75 -2.74 -2.09
N THR A 303 8.82 -3.15 -1.22
CA THR A 303 7.37 -2.99 -1.44
C THR A 303 6.82 -1.68 -0.90
N PHE A 304 7.46 -1.11 0.13
CA PHE A 304 7.06 0.13 0.76
C PHE A 304 8.13 1.19 0.54
N ASN A 305 7.70 2.30 -0.05
CA ASN A 305 8.51 3.52 -0.13
C ASN A 305 8.28 4.35 1.13
N GLN A 306 9.34 4.95 1.66
CA GLN A 306 9.26 5.82 2.81
C GLN A 306 9.85 7.20 2.51
N THR A 307 9.21 8.21 3.07
CA THR A 307 9.73 9.58 3.14
C THR A 307 9.70 9.98 4.60
N VAL A 308 10.83 10.43 5.13
CA VAL A 308 11.02 10.63 6.57
C VAL A 308 11.03 12.12 6.90
N SER A 309 10.25 12.50 7.91
CA SER A 309 10.35 13.81 8.57
C SER A 309 10.98 13.62 9.93
N ARG A 310 12.05 14.36 10.23
CA ARG A 310 12.73 14.26 11.52
C ARG A 310 11.85 14.84 12.62
N LEU A 311 11.64 14.04 13.67
CA LEU A 311 10.95 14.47 14.89
C LEU A 311 11.98 14.85 15.96
N ARG A 312 11.51 15.49 17.04
CA ARG A 312 12.38 15.99 18.11
C ARG A 312 12.50 14.98 19.25
N TYR A 313 11.38 14.39 19.66
CA TYR A 313 11.32 13.37 20.69
C TYR A 313 10.59 12.11 20.17
N THR A 314 10.58 11.03 20.96
CA THR A 314 9.89 9.79 20.55
C THR A 314 8.38 10.03 20.40
N PRO A 315 7.76 9.77 19.24
CA PRO A 315 6.31 9.88 19.06
C PRO A 315 5.57 8.82 19.90
N ARG A 316 4.57 9.26 20.68
CA ARG A 316 3.75 8.41 21.57
C ARG A 316 2.31 8.28 21.10
N ARG A 317 1.78 9.30 20.42
CA ARG A 317 0.41 9.35 19.92
C ARG A 317 0.38 10.07 18.57
N LEU A 318 -0.49 9.58 17.69
CA LEU A 318 -0.75 10.17 16.38
C LEU A 318 -2.27 10.29 16.20
N LEU A 319 -2.76 11.47 15.86
CA LEU A 319 -4.16 11.71 15.51
C LEU A 319 -4.26 12.33 14.11
N VAL A 320 -5.32 11.96 13.40
CA VAL A 320 -5.65 12.54 12.09
C VAL A 320 -6.74 13.59 12.26
N HIS A 321 -6.47 14.82 11.85
CA HIS A 321 -7.48 15.87 11.79
C HIS A 321 -8.15 15.88 10.41
N ASN A 322 -9.21 15.10 10.24
CA ASN A 322 -9.85 14.88 8.93
C ASN A 322 -10.24 16.16 8.18
N ASP A 323 -10.81 17.17 8.85
CA ASP A 323 -11.27 18.40 8.16
C ASP A 323 -10.11 19.23 7.58
N LEU A 324 -9.00 19.33 8.31
CA LEU A 324 -7.80 20.09 7.91
C LEU A 324 -6.79 19.23 7.15
N ARG A 325 -6.96 17.90 7.16
CA ARG A 325 -6.03 16.89 6.59
C ARG A 325 -4.61 16.98 7.17
N LEU A 326 -4.51 17.25 8.48
CA LEU A 326 -3.25 17.36 9.20
C LEU A 326 -3.03 16.18 10.14
N LEU A 327 -1.77 15.90 10.46
CA LEU A 327 -1.36 14.95 11.49
C LEU A 327 -0.98 15.70 12.77
N LEU A 328 -1.47 15.22 13.91
CA LEU A 328 -1.13 15.74 15.24
C LEU A 328 -0.31 14.67 15.96
N VAL A 329 0.95 14.98 16.27
CA VAL A 329 1.90 14.07 16.89
C VAL A 329 2.19 14.54 18.30
N GLY A 330 2.04 13.67 19.29
CA GLY A 330 2.51 13.90 20.65
C GLY A 330 3.83 13.18 20.85
N GLU A 331 4.90 13.91 21.16
CA GLU A 331 6.25 13.40 21.32
C GLU A 331 6.69 13.50 22.79
N SER A 332 7.35 12.48 23.34
CA SER A 332 7.79 12.47 24.75
C SER A 332 8.96 11.52 25.02
N ASP A 333 10.00 12.05 25.67
CA ASP A 333 11.17 11.29 26.11
C ASP A 333 11.43 11.43 27.61
N TYR A 334 11.75 10.29 28.22
CA TYR A 334 12.15 10.18 29.62
C TYR A 334 13.63 10.48 29.77
N GLN A 335 14.02 11.16 30.85
CA GLN A 335 15.40 11.63 31.09
C GLN A 335 15.92 12.46 29.91
N ALA A 336 15.07 13.35 29.39
CA ALA A 336 15.42 14.31 28.36
C ALA A 336 15.31 15.74 28.90
N VAL A 337 16.21 16.62 28.45
CA VAL A 337 16.17 18.04 28.80
C VAL A 337 15.20 18.76 27.85
N PRO A 338 14.15 19.44 28.36
CA PRO A 338 13.27 20.26 27.54
C PRO A 338 14.05 21.29 26.73
N LEU A 339 13.62 21.56 25.49
CA LEU A 339 14.34 22.51 24.64
C LEU A 339 14.42 23.90 25.28
N ALA A 340 13.37 24.31 25.99
CA ALA A 340 13.29 25.57 26.72
C ALA A 340 14.37 25.71 27.81
N ASP A 341 14.84 24.59 28.37
CA ASP A 341 15.79 24.55 29.49
C ASP A 341 17.24 24.34 29.01
N ASN A 342 17.44 23.99 27.74
CA ASN A 342 18.77 23.74 27.16
C ASN A 342 19.39 25.03 26.58
N ALA A 343 19.94 25.86 27.47
CA ALA A 343 20.52 27.16 27.11
C ALA A 343 21.70 27.08 26.13
N GLU A 344 22.47 25.98 26.15
CA GLU A 344 23.57 25.76 25.22
C GLU A 344 23.06 25.48 23.81
N LEU A 345 22.08 24.57 23.69
CA LEU A 345 21.46 24.25 22.41
C LEU A 345 20.73 25.46 21.82
N GLN A 346 20.02 26.24 22.63
CA GLN A 346 19.32 27.44 22.17
C GLN A 346 20.25 28.48 21.52
N LYS A 347 21.47 28.65 22.04
CA LYS A 347 22.46 29.57 21.43
C LYS A 347 22.93 29.11 20.06
N ARG A 348 22.83 27.81 19.79
CA ARG A 348 23.25 27.17 18.54
C ARG A 348 22.10 27.03 17.54
N LEU A 349 20.86 27.28 17.94
CA LEU A 349 19.67 27.26 17.07
C LEU A 349 19.59 28.51 16.19
N VAL A 350 20.62 28.71 15.39
CA VAL A 350 20.67 29.72 14.34
C VAL A 350 20.96 29.04 13.00
N ASP A 351 20.41 29.55 11.91
CA ASP A 351 20.73 29.08 10.57
C ASP A 351 22.04 29.72 10.06
N GLU A 352 22.39 29.44 8.80
CA GLU A 352 23.61 29.96 8.16
C GLU A 352 23.62 31.50 8.08
N ASP A 353 22.45 32.14 8.05
CA ASP A 353 22.26 33.59 8.01
C ASP A 353 22.20 34.22 9.42
N GLY A 354 22.22 33.39 10.48
CA GLY A 354 22.14 33.81 11.87
C GLY A 354 20.71 34.03 12.39
N GLU A 355 19.69 33.63 11.62
CA GLU A 355 18.29 33.72 12.00
C GLU A 355 17.89 32.54 12.91
N PRO A 356 16.98 32.75 13.88
CA PRO A 356 16.65 31.74 14.86
C PRO A 356 15.85 30.59 14.24
N VAL A 357 16.30 29.36 14.50
CA VAL A 357 15.63 28.14 14.04
C VAL A 357 14.75 27.55 15.15
N ALA A 358 13.59 27.02 14.78
CA ALA A 358 12.61 26.53 15.75
C ALA A 358 13.04 25.29 16.56
N GLY A 359 14.11 24.61 16.13
CA GLY A 359 14.62 23.41 16.78
C GLY A 359 15.74 22.74 15.97
N PRO A 360 16.46 21.79 16.60
CA PRO A 360 17.60 21.14 15.97
C PRO A 360 17.20 20.28 14.77
N GLU A 361 15.95 19.84 14.68
CA GLU A 361 15.45 19.07 13.54
C GLU A 361 15.37 19.85 12.22
N PHE A 362 15.51 21.18 12.28
CA PHE A 362 15.49 22.07 11.12
C PHE A 362 16.90 22.55 10.72
N SER A 363 17.95 22.16 11.45
CA SER A 363 19.35 22.43 11.10
C SER A 363 20.05 21.13 10.75
N ALA A 364 20.61 21.03 9.53
CA ALA A 364 21.28 19.82 9.07
C ALA A 364 22.49 19.45 9.94
N GLU A 365 23.26 20.44 10.39
CA GLU A 365 24.43 20.25 11.25
C GLU A 365 24.02 19.71 12.63
N LEU A 366 23.05 20.35 13.30
CA LEU A 366 22.58 19.92 14.63
C LEU A 366 21.87 18.56 14.57
N ALA A 367 21.11 18.30 13.51
CA ALA A 367 20.47 17.00 13.30
C ALA A 367 21.52 15.89 13.16
N ALA A 368 22.58 16.11 12.38
CA ALA A 368 23.66 15.13 12.21
C ALA A 368 24.43 14.89 13.52
N GLU A 369 24.70 15.94 14.30
CA GLU A 369 25.34 15.81 15.62
C GLU A 369 24.48 14.99 16.59
N LEU A 370 23.16 15.24 16.63
CA LEU A 370 22.23 14.46 17.45
C LEU A 370 22.17 12.99 17.03
N ASP A 371 22.30 12.69 15.73
CA ASP A 371 22.35 11.29 15.26
C ASP A 371 23.65 10.59 15.66
N GLN A 372 24.75 11.35 15.68
CA GLN A 372 26.07 10.81 16.02
C GLN A 372 26.25 10.61 17.53
N TYR A 373 25.82 11.58 18.34
CA TYR A 373 26.13 11.64 19.77
C TYR A 373 24.91 11.41 20.67
N GLY A 374 23.70 11.49 20.13
CA GLY A 374 22.46 11.43 20.90
C GLY A 374 22.06 12.76 21.52
N ALA A 375 20.86 12.79 22.09
CA ALA A 375 20.33 13.95 22.81
C ALA A 375 20.92 14.06 24.22
N ALA A 376 20.91 15.27 24.78
CA ALA A 376 21.35 15.53 26.15
C ALA A 376 20.47 14.76 27.17
N VAL A 377 21.14 14.03 28.06
CA VAL A 377 20.48 13.24 29.11
C VAL A 377 20.09 14.14 30.28
N GLY A 378 18.80 14.19 30.58
CA GLY A 378 18.22 14.90 31.71
C GLY A 378 18.31 14.14 33.03
N ALA A 379 17.93 14.80 34.12
CA ALA A 379 17.89 14.17 35.44
C ALA A 379 16.80 13.07 35.52
N PRO A 380 16.92 12.09 36.43
CA PRO A 380 15.85 11.11 36.68
C PRO A 380 14.52 11.80 37.01
N GLY A 381 13.44 11.36 36.35
CA GLY A 381 12.12 11.99 36.48
C GLY A 381 11.92 13.23 35.61
N GLN A 382 12.96 13.73 34.94
CA GLN A 382 12.84 14.81 33.95
C GLN A 382 12.29 14.26 32.63
N TRP A 383 11.41 15.04 31.99
CA TRP A 383 10.76 14.72 30.74
C TRP A 383 10.84 15.91 29.79
N ALA A 384 11.02 15.64 28.51
CA ALA A 384 10.84 16.60 27.44
C ALA A 384 9.70 16.13 26.54
N SER A 385 8.80 17.02 26.16
CA SER A 385 7.62 16.67 25.36
C SER A 385 7.10 17.84 24.55
N CYS A 386 6.59 17.54 23.36
CA CYS A 386 5.98 18.54 22.51
C CYS A 386 4.80 17.97 21.73
N VAL A 387 3.92 18.88 21.30
CA VAL A 387 2.85 18.59 20.35
C VAL A 387 3.24 19.20 19.01
N ARG A 388 3.33 18.36 17.97
CA ARG A 388 3.67 18.77 16.60
C ARG A 388 2.48 18.62 15.67
N ILE A 389 2.30 19.59 14.80
CA ILE A 389 1.33 19.55 13.69
C ILE A 389 2.12 19.38 12.39
N VAL A 390 1.84 18.31 11.66
CA VAL A 390 2.51 17.96 10.41
C VAL A 390 1.51 17.98 9.27
N ASP A 391 1.88 18.59 8.15
CA ASP A 391 1.16 18.48 6.89
C ASP A 391 1.69 17.26 6.12
N PRO A 392 0.91 16.18 5.99
CA PRO A 392 1.37 14.95 5.35
C PRO A 392 1.54 15.10 3.83
N ALA A 393 0.97 16.13 3.19
CA ALA A 393 1.11 16.33 1.75
C ALA A 393 2.47 16.94 1.38
N GLU A 394 2.95 17.88 2.20
CA GLU A 394 4.26 18.53 2.05
C GLU A 394 5.36 17.85 2.88
N LEU A 395 4.97 16.94 3.80
CA LEU A 395 5.83 16.36 4.84
C LEU A 395 6.53 17.43 5.71
N SER A 396 5.86 18.56 5.90
CA SER A 396 6.40 19.73 6.60
C SER A 396 5.75 19.93 7.96
N THR A 397 6.52 20.43 8.93
CA THR A 397 5.97 20.82 10.25
C THR A 397 5.30 22.19 10.12
N LYS A 398 4.01 22.29 10.48
CA LYS A 398 3.27 23.56 10.52
C LYS A 398 3.36 24.26 11.88
N ALA A 399 3.43 23.50 12.97
CA ALA A 399 3.56 24.05 14.32
C ALA A 399 4.22 23.06 15.27
N VAL A 400 4.99 23.56 16.23
CA VAL A 400 5.52 22.82 17.37
C VAL A 400 5.18 23.58 18.64
N LEU A 401 4.57 22.89 19.60
CA LEU A 401 4.29 23.41 20.93
C LEU A 401 5.05 22.60 21.97
N GLU A 402 6.10 23.18 22.53
CA GLU A 402 6.81 22.60 23.67
C GLU A 402 5.96 22.64 24.94
N LEU A 403 6.00 21.56 25.71
CA LEU A 403 5.33 21.48 27.01
C LEU A 403 6.27 21.95 28.12
N ASP A 404 5.70 22.70 29.07
CA ASP A 404 6.34 23.17 30.27
C ASP A 404 6.20 22.16 31.44
N GLY A 405 7.03 22.33 32.48
CA GLY A 405 6.88 21.63 33.75
C GLY A 405 7.35 20.17 33.74
N SER A 406 8.24 19.78 32.82
CA SER A 406 8.74 18.40 32.73
C SER A 406 7.60 17.38 32.66
N GLU A 407 6.61 17.67 31.83
CA GLU A 407 5.41 16.86 31.62
C GLU A 407 5.59 15.88 30.46
N ALA A 408 5.17 14.64 30.66
CA ALA A 408 5.11 13.61 29.62
C ALA A 408 3.72 13.57 28.98
N ILE A 409 3.63 13.49 27.64
CA ILE A 409 2.36 13.21 26.95
C ILE A 409 2.04 11.73 27.06
N THR A 410 0.86 11.41 27.57
CA THR A 410 0.40 10.03 27.81
C THR A 410 -0.78 9.66 26.91
N SER A 411 -1.60 10.63 26.54
CA SER A 411 -2.77 10.41 25.70
C SER A 411 -3.19 11.68 24.94
N MET A 412 -3.89 11.50 23.83
CA MET A 412 -4.44 12.61 23.04
C MET A 412 -5.80 12.21 22.48
N ALA A 413 -6.71 13.18 22.34
CA ALA A 413 -7.97 13.00 21.63
C ALA A 413 -8.45 14.31 20.98
N LEU A 414 -9.11 14.19 19.83
CA LEU A 414 -9.87 15.29 19.23
C LEU A 414 -11.32 15.20 19.68
N VAL A 415 -11.86 16.30 20.25
CA VAL A 415 -13.21 16.32 20.83
C VAL A 415 -13.98 17.54 20.35
N ARG A 416 -15.21 17.31 19.86
CA ARG A 416 -16.21 18.37 19.73
C ARG A 416 -17.07 18.36 20.98
N PHE A 417 -17.02 19.43 21.76
CA PHE A 417 -17.88 19.56 22.93
C PHE A 417 -19.25 20.08 22.54
N GLU A 418 -20.29 19.54 23.16
CA GLU A 418 -21.68 19.98 22.99
C GLU A 418 -22.24 20.37 24.36
N GLY A 419 -22.99 21.48 24.41
CA GLY A 419 -23.65 21.91 25.64
C GLY A 419 -24.01 23.40 25.68
N PRO A 420 -24.83 23.82 26.67
CA PRO A 420 -25.21 25.22 26.84
C PRO A 420 -24.00 26.09 27.17
N GLY A 421 -23.75 27.12 26.35
CA GLY A 421 -22.65 28.07 26.54
C GLY A 421 -21.32 27.66 25.90
N VAL A 422 -21.31 26.63 25.06
CA VAL A 422 -20.16 26.28 24.19
C VAL A 422 -20.27 27.11 22.90
N PRO A 423 -19.40 28.10 22.65
CA PRO A 423 -19.35 28.78 21.34
C PRO A 423 -19.02 27.76 20.24
N GLU A 424 -19.45 28.01 18.99
CA GLU A 424 -19.38 27.11 17.81
C GLU A 424 -18.48 25.88 17.98
N ALA A 425 -19.03 24.68 17.76
CA ALA A 425 -18.42 23.35 17.97
C ALA A 425 -17.15 23.07 17.14
N SER A 426 -16.10 23.87 17.36
CA SER A 426 -14.76 23.69 16.82
C SER A 426 -14.13 22.47 17.47
N LEU A 427 -13.42 21.68 16.67
CA LEU A 427 -12.69 20.52 17.16
C LEU A 427 -11.55 20.98 18.07
N LEU A 428 -11.56 20.55 19.32
CA LEU A 428 -10.51 20.86 20.30
C LEU A 428 -9.58 19.66 20.46
N LEU A 429 -8.30 19.94 20.69
CA LEU A 429 -7.30 18.93 21.01
C LEU A 429 -7.16 18.80 22.52
N ALA A 430 -7.52 17.64 23.06
CA ALA A 430 -7.24 17.26 24.44
C ALA A 430 -5.92 16.48 24.50
N VAL A 431 -5.00 16.93 25.36
CA VAL A 431 -3.70 16.30 25.60
C VAL A 431 -3.62 15.95 27.08
N GLY A 432 -3.54 14.65 27.36
CA GLY A 432 -3.30 14.12 28.70
C GLY A 432 -1.81 14.09 28.99
N THR A 433 -1.41 14.73 30.09
CA THR A 433 -0.02 14.83 30.50
C THR A 433 0.20 14.40 31.94
N ALA A 434 1.42 13.98 32.27
CA ALA A 434 1.83 13.60 33.62
C ALA A 434 3.16 14.26 33.99
N GLU A 435 3.20 14.95 35.13
CA GLU A 435 4.37 15.63 35.66
C GLU A 435 5.25 14.67 36.47
N GLN A 436 6.55 14.70 36.19
CA GLN A 436 7.58 13.86 36.86
C GLN A 436 7.19 12.38 36.93
N MET A 437 6.67 11.85 35.82
CA MET A 437 6.24 10.46 35.75
C MET A 437 7.44 9.50 35.92
N THR A 438 7.27 8.49 36.77
CA THR A 438 8.19 7.35 36.90
C THR A 438 7.50 6.06 36.47
N TYR A 439 8.26 5.06 36.01
CA TYR A 439 7.69 3.76 35.62
C TYR A 439 7.82 2.68 36.70
N PHE A 440 8.85 2.73 37.55
CA PHE A 440 9.10 1.72 38.58
C PHE A 440 9.40 2.36 39.95
N PRO A 441 8.41 2.48 40.86
CA PRO A 441 6.99 2.20 40.64
C PRO A 441 6.35 3.23 39.68
N THR A 442 5.24 2.85 39.04
CA THR A 442 4.50 3.78 38.17
C THR A 442 3.83 4.84 39.02
N SER A 443 4.27 6.09 38.92
CA SER A 443 3.74 7.20 39.71
C SER A 443 3.94 8.53 38.99
N CYS A 444 3.25 9.57 39.42
CA CYS A 444 3.45 10.94 38.95
C CYS A 444 3.14 11.92 40.08
N THR A 445 3.73 13.11 40.03
CA THR A 445 3.44 14.18 40.99
C THR A 445 2.04 14.75 40.76
N ALA A 446 1.67 14.99 39.51
CA ALA A 446 0.34 15.42 39.11
C ALA A 446 0.04 14.99 37.66
N GLY A 447 -1.23 14.72 37.36
CA GLY A 447 -1.71 14.57 35.98
C GLY A 447 -2.44 15.82 35.52
N TYR A 448 -2.48 16.07 34.22
CA TYR A 448 -3.25 17.17 33.65
C TYR A 448 -3.97 16.77 32.36
N ILE A 449 -5.09 17.44 32.08
CA ILE A 449 -5.66 17.51 30.73
C ILE A 449 -5.55 18.94 30.25
N ARG A 450 -4.76 19.15 29.20
CA ARG A 450 -4.60 20.42 28.50
C ARG A 450 -5.56 20.43 27.30
N LEU A 451 -6.39 21.45 27.20
CA LEU A 451 -7.26 21.67 26.04
C LEU A 451 -6.70 22.78 25.16
N TYR A 452 -6.50 22.48 23.88
CA TYR A 452 -6.03 23.42 22.89
C TYR A 452 -7.07 23.68 21.80
N LYS A 453 -7.13 24.93 21.36
CA LYS A 453 -7.80 25.32 20.13
C LYS A 453 -6.78 25.32 19.00
N ILE A 454 -7.14 24.69 17.88
CA ILE A 454 -6.33 24.68 16.66
C ILE A 454 -6.78 25.88 15.82
N LEU A 455 -5.85 26.80 15.57
CA LEU A 455 -6.10 28.06 14.86
C LEU A 455 -5.27 28.11 13.58
N ASP A 456 -5.61 29.06 12.70
CA ASP A 456 -4.81 29.40 11.53
C ASP A 456 -4.51 28.17 10.64
N ARG A 457 -5.51 27.29 10.47
CA ARG A 457 -5.40 25.99 9.77
C ARG A 457 -4.25 25.11 10.26
N GLY A 458 -3.99 25.08 11.57
CA GLY A 458 -2.98 24.24 12.19
C GLY A 458 -1.61 24.90 12.35
N ALA A 459 -1.45 26.16 11.99
CA ALA A 459 -0.21 26.89 12.24
C ALA A 459 -0.05 27.32 13.71
N ARG A 460 -1.12 27.32 14.51
CA ARG A 460 -1.07 27.74 15.92
C ARG A 460 -1.96 26.92 16.83
N LEU A 461 -1.41 26.55 17.99
CA LEU A 461 -2.13 25.94 19.10
C LEU A 461 -2.30 26.95 20.23
N GLU A 462 -3.54 27.21 20.64
CA GLU A 462 -3.85 28.12 21.75
C GLU A 462 -4.40 27.34 22.94
N LEU A 463 -3.73 27.45 24.09
CA LEU A 463 -4.17 26.78 25.32
C LEU A 463 -5.44 27.45 25.85
N LEU A 464 -6.52 26.70 25.96
CA LEU A 464 -7.77 27.17 26.59
C LEU A 464 -7.69 27.07 28.11
N HIS A 465 -7.35 25.90 28.63
CA HIS A 465 -7.10 25.71 30.06
C HIS A 465 -6.36 24.39 30.34
N LYS A 466 -5.70 24.33 31.50
CA LYS A 466 -5.03 23.14 32.05
C LYS A 466 -5.82 22.65 33.28
N THR A 467 -6.37 21.44 33.22
CA THR A 467 -7.14 20.86 34.34
C THR A 467 -6.30 19.82 35.07
N GLN A 468 -6.01 20.06 36.34
CA GLN A 468 -5.26 19.12 37.19
C GLN A 468 -6.09 17.88 37.58
N LEU A 469 -5.43 16.74 37.63
CA LEU A 469 -5.94 15.41 37.96
C LEU A 469 -5.08 14.78 39.07
N GLU A 470 -5.68 13.81 39.77
CA GLU A 470 -5.05 13.06 40.87
C GLU A 470 -4.15 11.90 40.38
N GLY A 471 -4.08 11.65 39.07
CA GLY A 471 -3.31 10.54 38.50
C GLY A 471 -3.10 10.67 37.00
N ILE A 472 -2.43 9.69 36.41
CA ILE A 472 -1.99 9.70 35.02
C ILE A 472 -3.20 9.48 34.07
N PRO A 473 -3.47 10.41 33.12
CA PRO A 473 -4.52 10.23 32.12
C PRO A 473 -4.04 9.31 30.98
N GLY A 474 -4.11 7.98 31.18
CA GLY A 474 -3.58 6.99 30.23
C GLY A 474 -4.28 6.93 28.88
N ALA A 475 -5.57 7.29 28.84
CA ALA A 475 -6.34 7.32 27.60
C ALA A 475 -7.41 8.41 27.61
N LEU A 476 -7.68 8.98 26.44
CA LEU A 476 -8.69 10.01 26.19
C LEU A 476 -9.48 9.63 24.94
N VAL A 477 -10.79 9.87 24.95
CA VAL A 477 -11.64 9.66 23.78
C VAL A 477 -12.84 10.60 23.81
N ALA A 478 -13.28 11.06 22.64
CA ALA A 478 -14.53 11.78 22.51
C ALA A 478 -15.72 10.83 22.74
N PHE A 479 -16.71 11.26 23.52
CA PHE A 479 -17.92 10.47 23.75
C PHE A 479 -19.14 11.38 23.90
N LYS A 480 -20.06 11.34 22.93
CA LYS A 480 -21.35 12.06 22.95
C LYS A 480 -21.22 13.54 23.36
N GLY A 481 -20.43 14.30 22.60
CA GLY A 481 -20.23 15.74 22.85
C GLY A 481 -19.39 16.07 24.09
N ARG A 482 -18.72 15.08 24.69
CA ARG A 482 -17.98 15.18 25.95
C ARG A 482 -16.65 14.46 25.84
N LEU A 483 -15.78 14.64 26.84
CA LEU A 483 -14.50 13.96 26.91
C LEU A 483 -14.56 12.84 27.94
N LEU A 484 -14.29 11.61 27.53
CA LEU A 484 -14.10 10.47 28.41
C LEU A 484 -12.60 10.26 28.64
N ALA A 485 -12.20 10.09 29.89
CA ALA A 485 -10.80 9.98 30.29
C ALA A 485 -10.60 8.82 31.25
N GLY A 486 -9.57 8.01 30.99
CA GLY A 486 -9.05 7.02 31.92
C GLY A 486 -7.92 7.63 32.72
N VAL A 487 -8.12 7.78 34.04
CA VAL A 487 -7.16 8.40 34.96
C VAL A 487 -6.76 7.37 36.01
N GLY A 488 -5.63 6.69 35.80
CA GLY A 488 -5.29 5.49 36.59
C GLY A 488 -6.39 4.41 36.49
N PRO A 489 -6.89 3.88 37.62
CA PRO A 489 -8.02 2.93 37.68
C PRO A 489 -9.40 3.61 37.59
N VAL A 490 -9.48 4.88 37.19
CA VAL A 490 -10.74 5.64 37.24
C VAL A 490 -11.16 6.08 35.85
N LEU A 491 -12.35 5.65 35.43
CA LEU A 491 -12.98 6.15 34.21
C LEU A 491 -13.83 7.39 34.55
N ARG A 492 -13.55 8.53 33.94
CA ARG A 492 -14.21 9.82 34.23
C ARG A 492 -14.78 10.46 32.97
N LEU A 493 -15.99 11.01 33.08
CA LEU A 493 -16.63 11.79 32.02
C LEU A 493 -16.58 13.28 32.35
N PHE A 494 -16.09 14.07 31.40
CA PHE A 494 -15.87 15.50 31.52
C PHE A 494 -16.70 16.30 30.52
N GLU A 495 -17.25 17.42 30.98
CA GLU A 495 -17.80 18.48 30.14
C GLU A 495 -16.86 19.68 30.10
N LEU A 496 -16.98 20.48 29.04
CA LEU A 496 -16.23 21.72 28.90
C LEU A 496 -16.72 22.75 29.93
N GLY A 497 -15.79 23.30 30.71
CA GLY A 497 -16.04 24.47 31.55
C GLY A 497 -15.16 25.63 31.13
N ARG A 498 -15.50 26.86 31.57
CA ARG A 498 -14.77 28.07 31.15
C ARG A 498 -13.33 28.14 31.66
N LYS A 499 -13.03 27.53 32.81
CA LYS A 499 -11.70 27.57 33.45
C LYS A 499 -11.03 26.21 33.59
N LYS A 500 -11.82 25.13 33.54
CA LYS A 500 -11.38 23.75 33.70
C LYS A 500 -12.47 22.80 33.20
N LEU A 501 -12.11 21.55 32.95
CA LEU A 501 -13.07 20.49 32.70
C LEU A 501 -13.90 20.19 33.95
N LEU A 502 -15.20 19.99 33.77
CA LEU A 502 -16.15 19.70 34.83
C LEU A 502 -16.42 18.19 34.85
N ARG A 503 -15.99 17.51 35.92
CA ARG A 503 -16.28 16.09 36.13
C ARG A 503 -17.79 15.91 36.31
N LYS A 504 -18.41 15.04 35.52
CA LYS A 504 -19.84 14.72 35.58
C LYS A 504 -20.12 13.37 36.22
N CYS A 505 -19.38 12.34 35.85
CA CYS A 505 -19.50 11.02 36.47
C CYS A 505 -18.14 10.34 36.50
N GLU A 506 -18.00 9.34 37.36
CA GLU A 506 -16.81 8.51 37.43
C GLU A 506 -17.13 7.07 37.86
N TYR A 507 -16.27 6.14 37.47
CA TYR A 507 -16.26 4.75 37.89
C TYR A 507 -14.87 4.40 38.40
N ARG A 508 -14.76 3.87 39.62
CA ARG A 508 -13.49 3.67 40.35
C ARG A 508 -13.12 2.20 40.59
N GLN A 509 -13.91 1.26 40.09
CA GLN A 509 -13.73 -0.18 40.36
C GLN A 509 -13.00 -0.89 39.21
N LEU A 510 -12.19 -0.17 38.42
CA LEU A 510 -11.30 -0.83 37.46
C LEU A 510 -10.07 -1.39 38.18
N PRO A 511 -9.46 -2.47 37.67
CA PRO A 511 -8.41 -3.16 38.40
C PRO A 511 -7.11 -2.35 38.51
N GLN A 512 -6.58 -1.84 37.39
CA GLN A 512 -5.25 -1.22 37.34
C GLN A 512 -5.26 0.14 36.62
N HIS A 513 -4.73 0.22 35.41
CA HIS A 513 -4.54 1.47 34.69
C HIS A 513 -5.21 1.39 33.34
N VAL A 514 -6.04 2.39 33.02
CA VAL A 514 -6.68 2.48 31.70
C VAL A 514 -5.65 2.86 30.64
N ALA A 515 -5.24 1.89 29.84
CA ALA A 515 -4.24 2.06 28.77
C ALA A 515 -4.86 2.45 27.43
N ALA A 516 -6.09 2.03 27.14
CA ALA A 516 -6.79 2.33 25.90
C ALA A 516 -8.28 2.59 26.11
N LEU A 517 -8.86 3.50 25.32
CA LEU A 517 -10.28 3.82 25.33
C LEU A 517 -10.82 3.96 23.92
N HIS A 518 -11.89 3.24 23.62
CA HIS A 518 -12.65 3.38 22.38
C HIS A 518 -14.14 3.47 22.69
N THR A 519 -14.90 4.10 21.79
CA THR A 519 -16.36 4.17 21.93
C THR A 519 -17.03 3.85 20.60
N LEU A 520 -18.19 3.21 20.67
CA LEU A 520 -19.04 2.98 19.52
C LEU A 520 -20.50 3.09 19.97
N GLY A 521 -21.23 4.07 19.42
CA GLY A 521 -22.60 4.34 19.81
C GLY A 521 -22.76 4.64 21.31
N SER A 522 -23.40 3.72 22.04
CA SER A 522 -23.64 3.85 23.48
C SER A 522 -22.62 3.12 24.36
N ARG A 523 -21.74 2.32 23.76
CA ARG A 523 -20.77 1.47 24.43
C ARG A 523 -19.40 2.11 24.49
N ILE A 524 -18.70 1.78 25.56
CA ILE A 524 -17.36 2.22 25.87
C ILE A 524 -16.53 0.96 26.07
N TYR A 525 -15.41 0.86 25.39
CA TYR A 525 -14.46 -0.25 25.50
C TYR A 525 -13.21 0.28 26.22
N VAL A 526 -12.86 -0.36 27.33
CA VAL A 526 -11.75 0.02 28.20
C VAL A 526 -10.71 -1.08 28.15
N GLY A 527 -9.51 -0.78 27.65
CA GLY A 527 -8.35 -1.66 27.75
C GLY A 527 -7.58 -1.33 29.03
N ASP A 528 -7.54 -2.28 29.96
CA ASP A 528 -6.71 -2.22 31.15
C ASP A 528 -5.28 -2.69 30.80
N VAL A 529 -4.28 -2.09 31.45
CA VAL A 529 -2.86 -2.39 31.24
C VAL A 529 -2.48 -3.84 31.59
N GLN A 530 -3.31 -4.54 32.36
CA GLN A 530 -3.06 -5.91 32.82
C GLN A 530 -4.31 -6.80 32.73
N GLU A 531 -5.50 -6.28 33.02
CA GLU A 531 -6.75 -7.06 33.12
C GLU A 531 -7.61 -6.99 31.84
N SER A 532 -6.96 -7.00 30.66
CA SER A 532 -7.62 -7.14 29.35
C SER A 532 -8.68 -6.05 29.09
N VAL A 533 -9.81 -6.42 28.47
CA VAL A 533 -10.83 -5.49 27.99
C VAL A 533 -12.10 -5.58 28.83
N HIS A 534 -12.64 -4.42 29.19
CA HIS A 534 -13.91 -4.24 29.90
C HIS A 534 -14.89 -3.41 29.06
N PHE A 535 -16.15 -3.82 29.04
CA PHE A 535 -17.24 -3.16 28.32
C PHE A 535 -18.12 -2.38 29.29
N PHE A 536 -18.32 -1.12 28.96
CA PHE A 536 -19.06 -0.15 29.76
C PHE A 536 -20.21 0.45 28.97
N ARG A 537 -21.24 0.87 29.72
CA ARG A 537 -22.34 1.70 29.20
C ARG A 537 -22.55 2.90 30.10
N TYR A 538 -22.97 3.99 29.48
CA TYR A 538 -23.31 5.23 30.16
C TYR A 538 -24.82 5.41 30.23
N ASN A 539 -25.37 5.41 31.45
CA ASN A 539 -26.76 5.77 31.71
C ASN A 539 -26.86 7.29 31.90
N LYS A 540 -27.59 7.94 30.99
CA LYS A 540 -27.79 9.40 30.99
C LYS A 540 -28.71 9.88 32.12
N THR A 541 -29.73 9.10 32.49
CA THR A 541 -30.71 9.45 33.52
C THR A 541 -30.06 9.58 34.89
N ASP A 542 -29.25 8.59 35.25
CA ASP A 542 -28.55 8.58 36.55
C ASP A 542 -27.16 9.21 36.48
N ASN A 543 -26.71 9.56 35.28
CA ASN A 543 -25.36 10.04 35.00
C ASN A 543 -24.30 9.11 35.62
N LYS A 544 -24.42 7.81 35.34
CA LYS A 544 -23.57 6.74 35.88
C LYS A 544 -22.99 5.88 34.77
N LEU A 545 -21.79 5.38 35.03
CA LEU A 545 -21.12 4.37 34.22
C LEU A 545 -21.24 3.03 34.94
N TYR A 546 -21.52 1.97 34.19
CA TYR A 546 -21.50 0.61 34.72
C TYR A 546 -20.74 -0.32 33.78
N CYS A 547 -19.92 -1.19 34.37
CA CYS A 547 -19.25 -2.27 33.67
C CYS A 547 -20.21 -3.45 33.57
N PHE A 548 -20.49 -3.94 32.37
CA PHE A 548 -21.43 -5.04 32.17
C PHE A 548 -20.74 -6.32 31.68
N ALA A 549 -19.58 -6.23 31.02
CA ALA A 549 -18.82 -7.40 30.60
C ALA A 549 -17.31 -7.17 30.69
N ASP A 550 -16.57 -8.24 30.90
CA ASP A 550 -15.11 -8.27 30.94
C ASP A 550 -14.55 -9.60 30.40
N ASP A 551 -13.27 -9.61 30.01
CA ASP A 551 -12.57 -10.84 29.62
C ASP A 551 -12.32 -11.74 30.85
N VAL A 552 -12.05 -13.02 30.59
CA VAL A 552 -11.73 -14.02 31.62
C VAL A 552 -10.22 -14.20 31.83
N HIS A 553 -9.40 -13.68 30.92
CA HIS A 553 -7.94 -13.77 30.99
C HIS A 553 -7.29 -12.40 31.19
N PRO A 554 -6.21 -12.31 31.99
CA PRO A 554 -5.39 -11.09 32.03
C PRO A 554 -4.63 -10.94 30.71
N ARG A 555 -4.62 -9.72 30.16
CA ARG A 555 -3.91 -9.35 28.93
C ARG A 555 -3.35 -7.94 29.08
N TYR A 556 -2.09 -7.78 28.69
CA TYR A 556 -1.36 -6.52 28.84
C TYR A 556 -1.58 -5.63 27.62
N ILE A 557 -2.75 -5.00 27.55
CA ILE A 557 -3.24 -4.32 26.34
C ILE A 557 -2.30 -3.19 25.91
N THR A 558 -1.87 -3.23 24.65
CA THR A 558 -1.05 -2.21 24.01
C THR A 558 -1.79 -1.48 22.89
N ALA A 559 -2.64 -2.19 22.16
CA ALA A 559 -3.48 -1.64 21.10
C ALA A 559 -4.87 -2.29 21.16
N MET A 560 -5.90 -1.53 20.80
CA MET A 560 -7.28 -2.01 20.79
C MET A 560 -8.04 -1.32 19.65
N THR A 561 -8.99 -2.02 19.01
CA THR A 561 -9.90 -1.40 18.06
C THR A 561 -11.23 -2.17 18.01
N PRO A 562 -12.39 -1.49 18.12
CA PRO A 562 -13.69 -2.14 17.95
C PRO A 562 -13.88 -2.53 16.48
N LEU A 563 -14.19 -3.80 16.24
CA LEU A 563 -14.51 -4.32 14.91
C LEU A 563 -15.98 -4.09 14.55
N ASP A 564 -16.85 -4.27 15.53
CA ASP A 564 -18.27 -3.96 15.46
C ASP A 564 -18.78 -3.56 16.85
N TYR A 565 -20.09 -3.53 17.05
CA TYR A 565 -20.70 -3.11 18.32
C TYR A 565 -20.49 -4.11 19.47
N ASP A 566 -20.24 -5.38 19.16
CA ASP A 566 -20.08 -6.48 20.12
C ASP A 566 -18.66 -7.03 20.17
N THR A 567 -17.80 -6.66 19.22
CA THR A 567 -16.53 -7.33 18.94
C THR A 567 -15.38 -6.35 18.99
N VAL A 568 -14.33 -6.67 19.74
CA VAL A 568 -13.11 -5.87 19.89
C VAL A 568 -11.90 -6.72 19.55
N ALA A 569 -11.02 -6.18 18.71
CA ALA A 569 -9.69 -6.72 18.48
C ALA A 569 -8.69 -6.03 19.40
N ALA A 570 -7.74 -6.77 19.95
CA ALA A 570 -6.70 -6.23 20.80
C ALA A 570 -5.34 -6.93 20.58
N GLY A 571 -4.29 -6.16 20.81
CA GLY A 571 -2.91 -6.63 20.89
C GLY A 571 -2.37 -6.47 22.31
N ASP A 572 -1.43 -7.31 22.70
CA ASP A 572 -0.75 -7.22 24.00
C ASP A 572 0.77 -7.04 23.90
N LYS A 573 1.37 -6.70 25.05
CA LYS A 573 2.81 -6.50 25.24
C LYS A 573 3.66 -7.73 24.90
N PHE A 574 3.07 -8.91 24.88
CA PHE A 574 3.76 -10.16 24.58
C PHE A 574 3.58 -10.58 23.11
N GLY A 575 3.04 -9.71 22.26
CA GLY A 575 2.88 -9.96 20.84
C GLY A 575 1.75 -10.93 20.50
N ASN A 576 0.74 -11.04 21.39
CA ASN A 576 -0.49 -11.76 21.08
C ASN A 576 -1.53 -10.84 20.45
N PHE A 577 -2.31 -11.42 19.56
CA PHE A 577 -3.52 -10.86 18.97
C PHE A 577 -4.74 -11.66 19.46
N VAL A 578 -5.81 -10.94 19.80
CA VAL A 578 -7.07 -11.54 20.25
C VAL A 578 -8.26 -10.79 19.66
N VAL A 579 -9.35 -11.52 19.38
CA VAL A 579 -10.66 -10.93 19.14
C VAL A 579 -11.63 -11.42 20.21
N LEU A 580 -12.15 -10.47 20.98
CA LEU A 580 -13.12 -10.69 22.05
C LEU A 580 -14.51 -10.28 21.55
N ARG A 581 -15.51 -11.11 21.82
CA ARG A 581 -16.90 -10.87 21.41
C ARG A 581 -17.85 -11.00 22.60
N LEU A 582 -18.79 -10.07 22.70
CA LEU A 582 -19.91 -10.17 23.63
C LEU A 582 -20.92 -11.20 23.09
N PRO A 583 -21.40 -12.14 23.92
CA PRO A 583 -22.47 -13.06 23.53
C PRO A 583 -23.73 -12.30 23.05
N ALA A 584 -24.36 -12.79 21.98
CA ALA A 584 -25.46 -12.08 21.31
C ALA A 584 -26.71 -11.94 22.20
N ASP A 585 -26.99 -12.95 23.03
CA ASP A 585 -28.08 -12.93 24.01
C ASP A 585 -27.86 -11.87 25.10
N VAL A 586 -26.62 -11.75 25.57
CA VAL A 586 -26.21 -10.71 26.54
C VAL A 586 -26.31 -9.32 25.90
N SER A 587 -25.84 -9.17 24.66
CA SER A 587 -25.96 -7.93 23.90
C SER A 587 -27.40 -7.46 23.79
N ALA A 588 -28.33 -8.34 23.42
CA ALA A 588 -29.76 -8.04 23.34
C ALA A 588 -30.34 -7.60 24.69
N GLN A 589 -30.01 -8.31 25.78
CA GLN A 589 -30.46 -7.95 27.13
C GLN A 589 -29.99 -6.54 27.56
N ILE A 590 -28.77 -6.16 27.19
CA ILE A 590 -28.22 -4.82 27.49
C ILE A 590 -28.91 -3.73 26.69
N GLU A 591 -29.31 -4.01 25.46
CA GLU A 591 -30.06 -3.05 24.65
C GLU A 591 -31.52 -2.91 25.12
N GLU A 592 -32.13 -3.99 25.63
CA GLU A 592 -33.48 -3.97 26.22
C GLU A 592 -33.54 -3.27 27.59
N ASP A 593 -32.42 -3.18 28.33
CA ASP A 593 -32.29 -2.35 29.55
C ASP A 593 -31.28 -1.20 29.34
N PRO A 594 -31.65 -0.12 28.65
CA PRO A 594 -30.77 1.02 28.42
C PRO A 594 -30.31 1.73 29.70
N THR A 595 -31.09 1.58 30.78
CA THR A 595 -30.79 2.17 32.09
C THR A 595 -29.77 1.35 32.86
N GLY A 596 -29.59 0.08 32.51
CA GLY A 596 -28.74 -0.86 33.23
C GLY A 596 -29.22 -1.12 34.65
N GLY A 597 -30.45 -0.73 35.03
CA GLY A 597 -30.94 -0.85 36.40
C GLY A 597 -31.06 -2.30 36.86
N LYS A 598 -31.41 -3.22 35.95
CA LYS A 598 -31.48 -4.66 36.25
C LYS A 598 -30.10 -5.30 36.25
N LEU A 599 -29.23 -4.87 35.34
CA LEU A 599 -27.91 -5.47 35.12
C LEU A 599 -26.85 -4.97 36.12
N ALA A 600 -26.91 -3.70 36.53
CA ALA A 600 -26.01 -3.13 37.54
C ALA A 600 -26.22 -3.72 38.94
N ALA A 601 -27.38 -4.36 39.19
CA ALA A 601 -27.67 -5.06 40.44
C ALA A 601 -27.25 -6.53 40.43
N GLN A 602 -26.82 -7.07 39.28
CA GLN A 602 -26.36 -8.46 39.20
C GLN A 602 -25.01 -8.63 39.87
N MET A 603 -24.85 -9.72 40.63
CA MET A 603 -23.55 -10.08 41.20
C MET A 603 -22.56 -10.40 40.09
N GLY A 604 -21.37 -9.81 40.20
CA GLY A 604 -20.25 -10.09 39.32
C GLY A 604 -19.86 -11.57 39.29
N LYS A 605 -19.36 -12.05 38.15
CA LYS A 605 -18.79 -13.39 38.03
C LYS A 605 -17.27 -13.31 38.10
N LEU A 606 -16.66 -14.32 38.75
CA LEU A 606 -15.19 -14.44 38.87
C LEU A 606 -14.51 -13.18 39.44
N GLY A 607 -15.18 -12.46 40.35
CA GLY A 607 -14.65 -11.22 40.93
C GLY A 607 -14.66 -10.00 40.00
N GLY A 608 -15.29 -10.08 38.83
CA GLY A 608 -15.38 -9.00 37.83
C GLY A 608 -16.81 -8.67 37.42
N ALA A 609 -17.03 -8.37 36.14
CA ALA A 609 -18.34 -8.00 35.59
C ALA A 609 -19.33 -9.21 35.58
N PRO A 610 -20.65 -8.96 35.47
CA PRO A 610 -21.66 -10.03 35.49
C PRO A 610 -21.62 -10.93 34.24
N HIS A 611 -21.18 -10.41 33.09
CA HIS A 611 -21.04 -11.15 31.85
C HIS A 611 -19.59 -11.27 31.42
N LYS A 612 -19.26 -12.34 30.70
CA LYS A 612 -17.90 -12.60 30.24
C LYS A 612 -17.84 -12.58 28.71
N LEU A 613 -16.72 -12.10 28.19
CA LEU A 613 -16.46 -12.04 26.75
C LEU A 613 -15.98 -13.40 26.23
N ASP A 614 -16.44 -13.75 25.03
CA ASP A 614 -15.99 -14.92 24.30
C ASP A 614 -14.69 -14.61 23.56
N ASN A 615 -13.69 -15.46 23.79
CA ASN A 615 -12.42 -15.42 23.10
C ASN A 615 -12.57 -16.06 21.70
N SER A 616 -12.94 -15.27 20.70
CA SER A 616 -13.31 -15.75 19.35
C SER A 616 -12.08 -16.14 18.51
N ILE A 617 -11.03 -15.32 18.56
CA ILE A 617 -9.79 -15.51 17.80
C ILE A 617 -8.60 -15.32 18.73
N GLN A 618 -7.56 -16.14 18.56
CA GLN A 618 -6.28 -16.03 19.29
C GLN A 618 -5.11 -16.38 18.36
N PHE A 619 -4.07 -15.55 18.37
CA PHE A 619 -2.88 -15.77 17.55
C PHE A 619 -1.65 -15.08 18.14
N HIS A 620 -0.52 -15.77 18.23
CA HIS A 620 0.76 -15.16 18.59
C HIS A 620 1.49 -14.65 17.33
N VAL A 621 1.57 -13.33 17.18
CA VAL A 621 2.27 -12.68 16.07
C VAL A 621 3.78 -12.85 16.23
N GLY A 622 4.29 -12.81 17.47
CA GLY A 622 5.71 -12.89 17.78
C GLY A 622 6.39 -11.53 17.99
N ASP A 623 5.67 -10.44 17.77
CA ASP A 623 6.13 -9.08 18.01
C ASP A 623 5.01 -8.22 18.61
N THR A 624 5.39 -7.25 19.45
CA THR A 624 4.44 -6.42 20.20
C THR A 624 3.64 -5.53 19.25
N ILE A 625 2.33 -5.74 19.22
CA ILE A 625 1.42 -4.92 18.41
C ILE A 625 1.24 -3.57 19.11
N THR A 626 1.52 -2.47 18.39
CA THR A 626 1.43 -1.10 18.91
C THR A 626 0.29 -0.31 18.30
N ALA A 627 -0.26 -0.75 17.16
CA ALA A 627 -1.40 -0.14 16.51
C ALA A 627 -2.29 -1.20 15.85
N LEU A 628 -3.60 -0.97 15.90
CA LEU A 628 -4.61 -1.76 15.19
C LEU A 628 -5.57 -0.80 14.47
N ALA A 629 -5.75 -0.98 13.17
CA ALA A 629 -6.62 -0.13 12.37
C ALA A 629 -7.37 -0.95 11.32
N ARG A 630 -8.68 -0.71 11.23
CA ARG A 630 -9.48 -1.18 10.11
C ARG A 630 -9.21 -0.30 8.90
N ALA A 631 -8.93 -0.89 7.75
CA ALA A 631 -8.60 -0.14 6.55
C ALA A 631 -9.00 -0.91 5.28
N THR A 632 -9.15 -0.17 4.19
CA THR A 632 -9.24 -0.71 2.84
C THR A 632 -8.03 -0.22 2.06
N MET A 633 -7.14 -1.12 1.67
CA MET A 633 -5.85 -0.78 1.04
C MET A 633 -5.98 -0.40 -0.44
N GLN A 634 -7.03 -0.88 -1.10
CA GLN A 634 -7.32 -0.59 -2.49
C GLN A 634 -8.75 -0.06 -2.67
N PRO A 635 -8.99 0.87 -3.62
CA PRO A 635 -10.34 1.26 -3.98
C PRO A 635 -11.18 0.04 -4.42
N GLY A 636 -12.29 -0.21 -3.73
CA GLY A 636 -13.15 -1.38 -3.97
C GLY A 636 -12.62 -2.71 -3.41
N GLY A 637 -11.49 -2.69 -2.70
CA GLY A 637 -10.96 -3.85 -1.98
C GLY A 637 -11.79 -4.23 -0.75
N SER A 638 -11.47 -5.37 -0.17
CA SER A 638 -12.10 -5.80 1.09
C SER A 638 -11.50 -5.05 2.28
N GLU A 639 -12.28 -4.88 3.34
CA GLU A 639 -11.78 -4.36 4.59
C GLU A 639 -10.83 -5.37 5.26
N VAL A 640 -9.70 -4.88 5.75
CA VAL A 640 -8.69 -5.66 6.48
C VAL A 640 -8.41 -5.02 7.83
N LEU A 641 -7.90 -5.81 8.77
CA LEU A 641 -7.40 -5.30 10.04
C LEU A 641 -5.87 -5.21 9.96
N LEU A 642 -5.37 -4.00 9.76
CA LEU A 642 -3.94 -3.71 9.78
C LEU A 642 -3.41 -3.66 11.21
N TYR A 643 -2.19 -4.13 11.38
CA TYR A 643 -1.44 -3.97 12.62
C TYR A 643 -0.03 -3.49 12.35
N GLY A 644 0.48 -2.65 13.25
CA GLY A 644 1.88 -2.25 13.31
C GLY A 644 2.54 -2.84 14.56
N THR A 645 3.82 -3.19 14.46
CA THR A 645 4.58 -3.77 15.56
C THR A 645 5.75 -2.88 16.00
N ILE A 646 6.29 -3.12 17.20
CA ILE A 646 7.39 -2.31 17.75
C ILE A 646 8.69 -2.45 16.96
N MET A 647 8.95 -3.60 16.33
CA MET A 647 10.15 -3.80 15.48
C MET A 647 9.98 -3.28 14.05
N GLY A 648 8.90 -2.54 13.76
CA GLY A 648 8.64 -1.94 12.44
C GLY A 648 7.90 -2.84 11.45
N GLY A 649 7.36 -3.97 11.90
CA GLY A 649 6.51 -4.83 11.08
C GLY A 649 5.15 -4.21 10.81
N VAL A 650 4.66 -4.32 9.58
CA VAL A 650 3.29 -4.00 9.20
C VAL A 650 2.65 -5.26 8.65
N GLY A 651 1.57 -5.72 9.28
CA GLY A 651 0.83 -6.90 8.85
C GLY A 651 -0.67 -6.65 8.77
N ALA A 652 -1.39 -7.67 8.28
CA ALA A 652 -2.83 -7.60 8.11
C ALA A 652 -3.50 -8.91 8.49
N PHE A 653 -4.60 -8.85 9.23
CA PHE A 653 -5.54 -9.95 9.35
C PHE A 653 -6.65 -9.77 8.31
N PHE A 654 -6.87 -10.81 7.51
CA PHE A 654 -7.86 -10.84 6.44
C PHE A 654 -8.96 -11.84 6.76
N PRO A 655 -10.25 -11.43 6.81
CA PRO A 655 -11.35 -12.36 7.04
C PRO A 655 -11.67 -13.17 5.78
N PHE A 656 -11.70 -14.50 5.89
CA PHE A 656 -12.18 -15.37 4.81
C PHE A 656 -13.67 -15.14 4.54
N GLN A 657 -14.03 -15.02 3.27
CA GLN A 657 -15.42 -14.82 2.83
C GLN A 657 -16.16 -16.15 2.61
N ALA A 658 -15.42 -17.18 2.19
CA ALA A 658 -15.94 -18.50 1.86
C ALA A 658 -15.31 -19.55 2.79
N LYS A 659 -16.11 -20.53 3.23
CA LYS A 659 -15.62 -21.61 4.09
C LYS A 659 -14.60 -22.48 3.33
N GLU A 660 -14.82 -22.67 2.04
CA GLU A 660 -13.95 -23.43 1.15
C GLU A 660 -12.54 -22.82 1.05
N ASP A 661 -12.43 -21.49 1.15
CA ASP A 661 -11.14 -20.81 1.20
C ASP A 661 -10.45 -21.05 2.54
N LYS A 662 -11.18 -20.90 3.65
CA LYS A 662 -10.66 -21.22 4.99
C LYS A 662 -10.14 -22.66 5.04
N ASP A 663 -10.94 -23.63 4.63
CA ASP A 663 -10.60 -25.05 4.69
C ASP A 663 -9.39 -25.36 3.79
N PHE A 664 -9.30 -24.75 2.60
CA PHE A 664 -8.13 -24.87 1.73
C PHE A 664 -6.84 -24.35 2.41
N PHE A 665 -6.86 -23.14 2.96
CA PHE A 665 -5.69 -22.54 3.57
C PHE A 665 -5.28 -23.25 4.87
N LEU A 666 -6.24 -23.76 5.63
CA LEU A 666 -5.97 -24.56 6.81
C LEU A 666 -5.23 -25.85 6.45
N HIS A 667 -5.68 -26.58 5.43
CA HIS A 667 -4.97 -27.79 4.98
C HIS A 667 -3.59 -27.45 4.40
N LEU A 668 -3.48 -26.40 3.57
CA LEU A 668 -2.19 -25.94 3.06
C LEU A 668 -1.20 -25.65 4.19
N GLU A 669 -1.64 -24.93 5.24
CA GLU A 669 -0.82 -24.65 6.41
C GLU A 669 -0.37 -25.95 7.10
N MET A 670 -1.26 -26.93 7.27
CA MET A 670 -0.92 -28.23 7.86
C MET A 670 0.18 -28.96 7.09
N HIS A 671 0.10 -29.00 5.76
CA HIS A 671 1.15 -29.60 4.93
C HIS A 671 2.45 -28.80 4.99
N MET A 672 2.38 -27.47 4.93
CA MET A 672 3.55 -26.60 5.00
C MET A 672 4.30 -26.73 6.33
N ARG A 673 3.61 -26.95 7.45
CA ARG A 673 4.26 -27.21 8.76
C ARG A 673 5.18 -28.43 8.74
N GLN A 674 4.84 -29.44 7.94
CA GLN A 674 5.61 -30.69 7.83
C GLN A 674 6.70 -30.58 6.75
N GLU A 675 6.33 -30.04 5.59
CA GLU A 675 7.20 -30.01 4.41
C GLU A 675 8.23 -28.87 4.41
N HIS A 676 7.94 -27.80 5.15
CA HIS A 676 8.78 -26.62 5.30
C HIS A 676 8.83 -26.15 6.77
N PRO A 677 9.41 -26.96 7.68
CA PRO A 677 9.46 -26.62 9.09
C PRO A 677 10.28 -25.35 9.34
N PRO A 678 10.00 -24.60 10.43
CA PRO A 678 10.75 -23.38 10.75
C PRO A 678 12.25 -23.64 10.90
N LEU A 679 13.06 -22.75 10.31
CA LEU A 679 14.51 -22.91 10.17
C LEU A 679 15.25 -23.15 11.51
N ALA A 680 14.80 -22.49 12.58
CA ALA A 680 15.42 -22.60 13.91
C ALA A 680 14.99 -23.85 14.70
N GLY A 681 14.28 -24.79 14.08
CA GLY A 681 13.79 -26.01 14.73
C GLY A 681 12.64 -25.80 15.72
N ARG A 682 12.03 -24.61 15.73
CA ARG A 682 10.84 -24.32 16.53
C ARG A 682 9.62 -24.94 15.87
N ASP A 683 8.77 -25.64 16.62
CA ASP A 683 7.47 -26.07 16.11
C ASP A 683 6.56 -24.86 15.85
N HIS A 684 5.99 -24.82 14.64
CA HIS A 684 5.17 -23.69 14.18
C HIS A 684 3.92 -23.49 15.04
N LEU A 685 3.20 -24.57 15.34
CA LEU A 685 1.95 -24.50 16.11
C LEU A 685 2.23 -24.07 17.56
N ALA A 686 3.30 -24.58 18.15
CA ALA A 686 3.77 -24.19 19.48
C ALA A 686 4.24 -22.74 19.54
N PHE A 687 4.79 -22.19 18.46
CA PHE A 687 5.12 -20.77 18.35
C PHE A 687 3.85 -19.91 18.27
N ARG A 688 2.95 -20.20 17.33
CA ARG A 688 1.68 -19.47 17.19
C ARG A 688 0.75 -19.61 18.40
N SER A 689 1.02 -20.58 19.27
CA SER A 689 0.33 -20.85 20.53
C SER A 689 1.16 -20.54 21.79
N ALA A 690 2.17 -19.66 21.71
CA ALA A 690 3.16 -19.47 22.77
C ALA A 690 2.55 -19.14 24.15
N TYR A 691 1.49 -18.32 24.18
CA TYR A 691 0.82 -17.92 25.42
C TYR A 691 -0.60 -18.50 25.52
N PHE A 692 -1.34 -18.46 24.42
CA PHE A 692 -2.68 -19.02 24.32
C PHE A 692 -2.77 -19.88 23.05
N PRO A 693 -3.52 -21.00 23.07
CA PRO A 693 -3.71 -21.85 21.90
C PRO A 693 -4.25 -21.06 20.70
N VAL A 694 -3.65 -21.24 19.53
CA VAL A 694 -4.12 -20.60 18.31
C VAL A 694 -5.58 -20.98 18.04
N ARG A 695 -6.41 -20.01 17.67
CA ARG A 695 -7.84 -20.21 17.41
C ARG A 695 -8.28 -19.38 16.22
N GLU A 696 -8.85 -20.06 15.21
CA GLU A 696 -9.51 -19.44 14.06
C GLU A 696 -8.60 -18.49 13.23
N VAL A 697 -7.31 -18.80 13.13
CA VAL A 697 -6.33 -18.08 12.29
C VAL A 697 -5.47 -19.08 11.54
N VAL A 698 -5.20 -18.77 10.27
CA VAL A 698 -4.23 -19.48 9.42
C VAL A 698 -3.03 -18.57 9.19
N ASP A 699 -1.82 -19.10 9.33
CA ASP A 699 -0.59 -18.35 9.07
C ASP A 699 -0.32 -18.20 7.56
N GLY A 700 -0.68 -17.02 7.03
CA GLY A 700 -0.46 -16.67 5.62
C GLY A 700 1.02 -16.58 5.23
N ASP A 701 1.91 -16.25 6.16
CA ASP A 701 3.35 -16.15 5.89
C ASP A 701 3.94 -17.54 5.65
N LEU A 702 3.50 -18.54 6.43
CA LEU A 702 3.86 -19.94 6.20
C LEU A 702 3.27 -20.46 4.88
N CYS A 703 2.00 -20.17 4.60
CA CYS A 703 1.37 -20.59 3.34
C CYS A 703 2.07 -19.98 2.10
N GLY A 704 2.50 -18.72 2.19
CA GLY A 704 3.25 -18.04 1.13
C GLY A 704 4.60 -18.68 0.80
N GLN A 705 5.16 -19.48 1.71
CA GLN A 705 6.40 -20.23 1.47
C GLN A 705 6.21 -21.45 0.56
N PHE A 706 4.98 -21.81 0.17
CA PHE A 706 4.71 -22.88 -0.79
C PHE A 706 5.52 -22.70 -2.09
N ALA A 707 5.63 -21.46 -2.56
CA ALA A 707 6.41 -21.12 -3.75
C ALA A 707 7.93 -21.32 -3.59
N ALA A 708 8.43 -21.56 -2.37
CA ALA A 708 9.84 -21.84 -2.08
C ALA A 708 10.15 -23.33 -2.04
N LEU A 709 9.13 -24.19 -2.02
CA LEU A 709 9.32 -25.63 -2.04
C LEU A 709 9.91 -26.10 -3.37
N ALA A 710 10.69 -27.17 -3.33
CA ALA A 710 11.13 -27.86 -4.54
C ALA A 710 9.93 -28.35 -5.36
N PRO A 711 10.01 -28.41 -6.71
CA PRO A 711 8.87 -28.76 -7.56
C PRO A 711 8.19 -30.09 -7.22
N ALA A 712 8.97 -31.11 -6.83
CA ALA A 712 8.43 -32.41 -6.41
C ALA A 712 7.56 -32.31 -5.15
N LYS A 713 7.96 -31.47 -4.19
CA LYS A 713 7.17 -31.22 -2.97
C LYS A 713 5.93 -30.39 -3.26
N GLN A 714 6.04 -29.38 -4.14
CA GLN A 714 4.87 -28.61 -4.58
C GLN A 714 3.82 -29.52 -5.23
N GLN A 715 4.25 -30.47 -6.08
CA GLN A 715 3.36 -31.45 -6.69
C GLN A 715 2.72 -32.38 -5.66
N ALA A 716 3.48 -32.89 -4.70
CA ALA A 716 2.96 -33.76 -3.64
C ALA A 716 1.88 -33.05 -2.80
N VAL A 717 2.19 -31.85 -2.29
CA VAL A 717 1.25 -31.05 -1.49
C VAL A 717 0.04 -30.63 -2.31
N ALA A 718 0.21 -30.22 -3.56
CA ALA A 718 -0.91 -29.83 -4.42
C ALA A 718 -1.83 -31.04 -4.72
N ALA A 719 -1.26 -32.23 -4.94
CA ALA A 719 -2.03 -33.44 -5.15
C ALA A 719 -2.87 -33.83 -3.93
N GLU A 720 -2.34 -33.67 -2.71
CA GLU A 720 -3.10 -33.89 -1.46
C GLU A 720 -4.25 -32.88 -1.27
N LEU A 721 -4.16 -31.71 -1.92
CA LEU A 721 -5.22 -30.71 -1.97
C LEU A 721 -6.18 -30.88 -3.16
N ASP A 722 -6.03 -31.94 -3.96
CA ASP A 722 -6.75 -32.17 -5.23
C ASP A 722 -6.60 -30.99 -6.22
N ARG A 723 -5.40 -30.41 -6.30
CA ARG A 723 -5.09 -29.25 -7.15
C ARG A 723 -3.75 -29.42 -7.87
N SER A 724 -3.52 -28.57 -8.86
CA SER A 724 -2.18 -28.39 -9.43
C SER A 724 -1.38 -27.33 -8.66
N PRO A 725 -0.03 -27.36 -8.69
CA PRO A 725 0.79 -26.31 -8.08
C PRO A 725 0.45 -24.91 -8.59
N GLY A 726 0.11 -24.79 -9.89
CA GLY A 726 -0.31 -23.54 -10.50
C GLY A 726 -1.60 -22.97 -9.90
N GLU A 727 -2.58 -23.82 -9.59
CA GLU A 727 -3.83 -23.42 -8.92
C GLU A 727 -3.59 -22.98 -7.47
N VAL A 728 -2.70 -23.66 -6.74
CA VAL A 728 -2.33 -23.28 -5.37
C VAL A 728 -1.66 -21.90 -5.37
N LEU A 729 -0.68 -21.69 -6.25
CA LEU A 729 0.01 -20.41 -6.41
C LEU A 729 -0.96 -19.30 -6.83
N LYS A 730 -1.87 -19.59 -7.76
CA LYS A 730 -2.91 -18.66 -8.18
C LYS A 730 -3.81 -18.25 -7.02
N LYS A 731 -4.24 -19.19 -6.19
CA LYS A 731 -5.09 -18.91 -5.02
C LYS A 731 -4.36 -18.08 -3.95
N LEU A 732 -3.07 -18.34 -3.73
CA LEU A 732 -2.20 -17.52 -2.87
C LEU A 732 -2.08 -16.07 -3.39
N GLU A 733 -1.82 -15.92 -4.69
CA GLU A 733 -1.74 -14.60 -5.33
C GLU A 733 -3.07 -13.84 -5.27
N GLU A 734 -4.19 -14.51 -5.54
CA GLU A 734 -5.53 -13.92 -5.45
C GLU A 734 -5.84 -13.39 -4.05
N MET A 735 -5.48 -14.12 -3.00
CA MET A 735 -5.65 -13.65 -1.62
C MET A 735 -4.77 -12.45 -1.32
N ARG A 736 -3.50 -12.46 -1.76
CA ARG A 736 -2.61 -11.30 -1.60
C ARG A 736 -3.13 -10.07 -2.35
N ASN A 737 -3.65 -10.25 -3.56
CA ASN A 737 -4.23 -9.17 -4.37
C ASN A 737 -5.53 -8.60 -3.78
N LYS A 738 -6.29 -9.37 -2.99
CA LYS A 738 -7.45 -8.86 -2.24
C LYS A 738 -7.04 -7.95 -1.08
N ILE A 739 -5.79 -8.09 -0.59
CA ILE A 739 -5.21 -7.28 0.50
C ILE A 739 -4.45 -6.07 -0.05
N LEU A 740 -3.65 -6.25 -1.13
CA LEU A 740 -2.64 -5.29 -1.61
C LEU A 740 -2.89 -4.70 -2.98
#